data_AF-A0A7W3FP27-F1
#
_entry.id   AF-A0A7W3FP27-F1
#
_cell.length_a   1.000
_cell.length_b   1.000
_cell.length_c   1.000
_cell.angle_alpha   90.00
_cell.angle_beta   90.00
_cell.angle_gamma   90.00
#
_symmetry.space_group_name_H-M   'P 1'
#
loop_
_entity.id
_entity.type
_entity.pdbx_description
1 polymer ?
#
loop_
_entity_poly.entity_id
_entity_poly.type
_entity_poly.pdbx_seq_one_letter_code
_entity_poly.pdbx_strand_id
1 'polypeptide(L)'
;MTGKRRPPDDIGRRRLLQGGLAGGIAALLPSIARAAAIAPDARSHSLDDLQHIVVLMQENRSFDHYFGTLPGVRGFGDRFVVPAAPLQAGQPRRTLWLQPDAAGTAAIAPFPLDTAAHFGYMRVEGTPHTWPDAQRAWDHGRMAHWPAAKQDHALGYYRRADLPFQFALAEAFTVCDAYHCAMQAGTNPNRLYLWTGHNDPQARGGGPAVANSHDNFAELGGYPDPYTWTTYVERLQQAGVDWCIYQDMADNFTDNPLAGFDAFRRAWQAGPGHDAALRERGVSTRGLAQLRQDVLDGRLPQVSFLIADAAGSEHPGPSSPAQGAAYTAQVLDALTADPQVWSRTALLLMFDENDGFFDHMPPPAPPSRDPAQHGGWAGASSVSTEGEYHLLPSPGNEKQDELVLRGRPYGLGPRVPMYVISPWSRGGWVDSQVYDHTSVIRLIERRFGVAAPDISPWRRAVCGDLTGAFDFSRSDTRPFVAALPSVADVAARAAALPGRTVPVLPEGLHPARQERGVRPSRPLPYRPQARVELDAATAEVRMTLACEGAAAVLHVYDGLRLDAIPRRYTLLPDTPMEDRWALDAQDGVDLWLLGPNGFHRHFRGHAAASAPVQADVQRIGGRLSLHLHNPGNEAVGVGLQGAAYAGAMPERQLQLAPGMATTIDWDAAPTGGWYDVVLQQPGMRQRLAGRAEDGRPGVSDPAMGMQDMRFHFD
;
A
#
# COMPACT_ATOMS: atom_id res chain seq x y z
N MET A 1 -11.19 46.55 64.32
CA MET A 1 -10.15 45.58 64.75
C MET A 1 -10.68 44.16 64.56
N THR A 2 -9.76 43.21 64.40
CA THR A 2 -9.93 41.74 64.22
C THR A 2 -10.48 41.26 62.87
N GLY A 3 -9.59 40.64 62.08
CA GLY A 3 -9.89 40.08 60.76
C GLY A 3 -10.35 38.63 60.79
N LYS A 4 -10.67 38.09 59.61
CA LYS A 4 -10.77 36.66 59.33
C LYS A 4 -10.26 36.38 57.91
N ARG A 5 -9.31 35.44 57.84
CA ARG A 5 -8.59 34.96 56.65
C ARG A 5 -9.54 34.24 55.68
N ARG A 6 -9.36 34.42 54.37
CA ARG A 6 -9.85 33.50 53.32
C ARG A 6 -9.07 32.18 53.38
N PRO A 7 -9.69 31.01 53.17
CA PRO A 7 -8.96 29.75 53.01
C PRO A 7 -8.33 29.65 51.60
N PRO A 8 -7.26 28.86 51.43
CA PRO A 8 -6.54 28.78 50.16
C PRO A 8 -7.18 27.79 49.17
N ASP A 9 -7.14 28.20 47.91
CA ASP A 9 -7.25 27.50 46.62
C ASP A 9 -7.65 26.01 46.57
N ASP A 10 -8.80 25.77 45.93
CA ASP A 10 -9.36 24.49 45.49
C ASP A 10 -8.72 23.99 44.16
N ILE A 11 -7.41 24.20 43.99
CA ILE A 11 -6.66 23.78 42.79
C ILE A 11 -6.16 22.32 42.93
N GLY A 12 -6.09 21.80 44.16
CA GLY A 12 -5.61 20.45 44.45
C GLY A 12 -6.61 19.31 44.20
N ARG A 13 -7.93 19.57 44.24
CA ARG A 13 -8.95 18.50 44.10
C ARG A 13 -9.37 18.20 42.66
N ARG A 14 -9.23 19.15 41.73
CA ARG A 14 -9.55 18.92 40.30
C ARG A 14 -8.51 18.11 39.54
N ARG A 15 -7.24 18.10 39.97
CA ARG A 15 -6.19 17.25 39.37
C ARG A 15 -6.19 15.81 39.87
N LEU A 16 -6.71 15.55 41.08
CA LEU A 16 -6.68 14.19 41.65
C LEU A 16 -7.76 13.26 41.09
N LEU A 17 -8.85 13.79 40.51
CA LEU A 17 -9.93 12.99 39.91
C LEU A 17 -9.72 12.67 38.42
N GLN A 18 -8.77 13.32 37.74
CA GLN A 18 -8.39 12.99 36.35
C GLN A 18 -7.27 11.94 36.25
N GLY A 19 -6.48 11.73 37.31
CA GLY A 19 -5.35 10.79 37.29
C GLY A 19 -5.62 9.37 37.81
N GLY A 20 -6.64 9.18 38.66
CA GLY A 20 -6.79 7.92 39.41
C GLY A 20 -7.87 6.95 38.93
N LEU A 21 -8.96 7.43 38.31
CA LEU A 21 -10.09 6.60 37.89
C LEU A 21 -10.04 6.15 36.42
N ALA A 22 -9.28 6.85 35.58
CA ALA A 22 -9.16 6.51 34.15
C ALA A 22 -8.35 5.22 33.92
N GLY A 23 -7.29 4.97 34.71
CA GLY A 23 -6.45 3.78 34.54
C GLY A 23 -7.15 2.46 34.87
N GLY A 24 -8.06 2.46 35.87
CA GLY A 24 -8.78 1.25 36.28
C GLY A 24 -9.91 0.84 35.33
N ILE A 25 -10.60 1.80 34.71
CA ILE A 25 -11.67 1.52 33.72
C ILE A 25 -11.07 1.17 32.35
N ALA A 26 -9.96 1.81 31.96
CA ALA A 26 -9.29 1.54 30.69
C ALA A 26 -8.80 0.08 30.57
N ALA A 27 -8.36 -0.53 31.67
CA ALA A 27 -7.92 -1.94 31.70
C ALA A 27 -9.04 -2.95 31.38
N LEU A 28 -10.32 -2.55 31.52
CA LEU A 28 -11.50 -3.38 31.21
C LEU A 28 -11.97 -3.23 29.75
N LEU A 29 -11.38 -2.30 28.99
CA LEU A 29 -11.73 -2.09 27.59
C LEU A 29 -11.08 -3.15 26.70
N PRO A 30 -11.76 -3.56 25.61
CA PRO A 30 -11.13 -4.30 24.51
C PRO A 30 -9.86 -3.59 24.02
N SER A 31 -8.88 -4.35 23.54
CA SER A 31 -7.52 -3.88 23.24
C SER A 31 -7.47 -2.63 22.34
N ILE A 32 -8.27 -2.61 21.27
CA ILE A 32 -8.38 -1.46 20.34
C ILE A 32 -8.91 -0.22 21.07
N ALA A 33 -9.99 -0.36 21.83
CA ALA A 33 -10.62 0.75 22.54
C ALA A 33 -9.67 1.33 23.61
N ARG A 34 -8.92 0.47 24.31
CA ARG A 34 -7.89 0.91 25.27
C ARG A 34 -6.76 1.67 24.59
N ALA A 35 -6.23 1.16 23.48
CA ALA A 35 -5.20 1.83 22.69
C ALA A 35 -5.66 3.20 22.16
N ALA A 36 -6.90 3.29 21.68
CA ALA A 36 -7.49 4.53 21.16
C ALA A 36 -7.83 5.55 22.25
N ALA A 37 -8.09 5.11 23.49
CA ALA A 37 -8.44 5.98 24.61
C ALA A 37 -7.24 6.77 25.17
N ILE A 38 -6.01 6.27 24.99
CA ILE A 38 -4.80 6.92 25.52
C ILE A 38 -4.38 8.06 24.57
N ALA A 39 -4.20 9.26 25.13
CA ALA A 39 -3.77 10.44 24.41
C ALA A 39 -2.24 10.44 24.18
N PRO A 40 -1.75 11.11 23.12
CA PRO A 40 -0.31 11.26 22.89
C PRO A 40 0.35 12.16 23.95
N ASP A 41 1.59 11.86 24.31
CA ASP A 41 2.50 12.80 25.00
C ASP A 41 3.13 13.73 23.94
N ALA A 42 2.33 14.65 23.41
CA ALA A 42 2.72 15.58 22.35
C ALA A 42 3.49 16.78 22.93
N ARG A 43 4.82 16.67 23.03
CA ARG A 43 5.69 17.71 23.61
C ARG A 43 6.18 18.70 22.58
N SER A 44 6.65 18.18 21.45
CA SER A 44 7.20 18.95 20.33
C SER A 44 6.22 19.13 19.18
N HIS A 45 5.11 18.37 19.17
CA HIS A 45 4.17 18.29 18.05
C HIS A 45 4.86 17.86 16.76
N SER A 46 5.80 16.92 16.88
CA SER A 46 6.60 16.42 15.77
C SER A 46 6.90 14.93 15.92
N LEU A 47 7.55 14.35 14.91
CA LEU A 47 8.01 12.97 14.93
C LEU A 47 8.87 12.65 16.16
N ASP A 48 9.57 13.63 16.73
CA ASP A 48 10.45 13.46 17.90
C ASP A 48 9.69 12.99 19.15
N ASP A 49 8.37 13.17 19.20
CA ASP A 49 7.53 12.71 20.31
C ASP A 49 7.35 11.18 20.32
N LEU A 50 7.59 10.48 19.20
CA LEU A 50 7.68 9.02 19.19
C LEU A 50 8.95 8.57 19.91
N GLN A 51 8.85 7.85 21.01
CA GLN A 51 10.03 7.25 21.66
C GLN A 51 10.25 5.80 21.24
N HIS A 52 9.18 5.12 20.83
CA HIS A 52 9.21 3.71 20.47
C HIS A 52 8.49 3.47 19.15
N ILE A 53 9.18 2.82 18.21
CA ILE A 53 8.59 2.28 16.98
C ILE A 53 8.59 0.77 17.10
N VAL A 54 7.40 0.17 17.12
CA VAL A 54 7.20 -1.28 17.19
C VAL A 54 6.71 -1.76 15.83
N VAL A 55 7.35 -2.78 15.27
CA VAL A 55 7.05 -3.31 13.94
C VAL A 55 6.57 -4.75 14.06
N LEU A 56 5.38 -5.05 13.54
CA LEU A 56 4.82 -6.39 13.43
C LEU A 56 4.47 -6.66 11.97
N MET A 57 5.13 -7.65 11.38
CA MET A 57 4.88 -8.11 10.02
C MET A 57 4.27 -9.52 10.04
N GLN A 58 2.99 -9.61 9.64
CA GLN A 58 2.23 -10.85 9.51
C GLN A 58 2.34 -11.43 8.08
N GLU A 59 1.70 -12.57 7.87
CA GLU A 59 1.69 -13.38 6.65
C GLU A 59 0.25 -13.75 6.25
N ASN A 60 -0.07 -13.98 5.00
CA ASN A 60 0.24 -13.08 3.91
C ASN A 60 -1.13 -12.72 3.31
N ARG A 61 -1.39 -11.44 3.02
CA ARG A 61 -2.74 -10.96 2.68
C ARG A 61 -2.64 -9.80 1.72
N SER A 62 -3.43 -9.85 0.64
CA SER A 62 -3.61 -8.68 -0.23
C SER A 62 -4.51 -7.64 0.44
N PHE A 63 -4.36 -6.37 0.04
CA PHE A 63 -5.23 -5.31 0.56
C PHE A 63 -6.69 -5.54 0.18
N ASP A 64 -7.01 -5.82 -1.08
CA ASP A 64 -8.39 -6.07 -1.50
C ASP A 64 -9.03 -7.30 -0.84
N HIS A 65 -8.24 -8.32 -0.53
CA HIS A 65 -8.71 -9.52 0.16
C HIS A 65 -9.22 -9.21 1.58
N TYR A 66 -8.64 -8.23 2.29
CA TYR A 66 -9.15 -7.77 3.59
C TYR A 66 -10.11 -6.59 3.48
N PHE A 67 -9.75 -5.59 2.68
CA PHE A 67 -10.32 -4.24 2.75
C PHE A 67 -10.88 -3.74 1.43
N GLY A 68 -10.99 -4.59 0.40
CA GLY A 68 -11.67 -4.22 -0.84
C GLY A 68 -13.11 -3.77 -0.61
N THR A 69 -13.74 -4.22 0.49
CA THR A 69 -15.10 -3.82 0.89
C THR A 69 -15.19 -2.65 1.88
N LEU A 70 -14.07 -2.23 2.50
CA LEU A 70 -14.04 -1.16 3.51
C LEU A 70 -14.44 0.19 2.86
N PRO A 71 -15.31 1.02 3.46
CA PRO A 71 -15.71 2.29 2.85
C PRO A 71 -14.54 3.29 2.85
N GLY A 72 -14.42 4.10 1.80
CA GLY A 72 -13.44 5.19 1.74
C GLY A 72 -11.96 4.78 1.65
N VAL A 73 -11.68 3.57 1.16
CA VAL A 73 -10.34 3.14 0.70
C VAL A 73 -10.42 2.71 -0.75
N ARG A 74 -9.33 2.77 -1.50
CA ARG A 74 -9.26 2.24 -2.86
C ARG A 74 -9.47 0.71 -2.87
N GLY A 75 -10.71 0.29 -3.09
CA GLY A 75 -11.15 -1.11 -3.09
C GLY A 75 -12.07 -1.42 -4.27
N PHE A 76 -13.07 -2.28 -4.09
CA PHE A 76 -13.95 -2.75 -5.17
C PHE A 76 -14.81 -1.66 -5.83
N GLY A 77 -14.99 -0.53 -5.16
CA GLY A 77 -15.68 0.65 -5.67
C GLY A 77 -14.76 1.65 -6.37
N ASP A 78 -13.48 1.30 -6.60
CA ASP A 78 -12.59 2.13 -7.38
C ASP A 78 -13.08 2.29 -8.82
N ARG A 79 -13.06 3.53 -9.29
CA ARG A 79 -13.68 3.95 -10.55
C ARG A 79 -12.75 3.73 -11.74
N PHE A 80 -11.44 3.68 -11.50
CA PHE A 80 -10.43 3.59 -12.55
C PHE A 80 -9.49 2.42 -12.27
N VAL A 81 -9.69 1.34 -13.01
CA VAL A 81 -8.89 0.13 -12.91
C VAL A 81 -8.20 -0.19 -14.22
N VAL A 82 -7.27 -1.14 -14.21
CA VAL A 82 -6.51 -1.55 -15.39
C VAL A 82 -7.48 -2.07 -16.48
N PRO A 83 -7.38 -1.57 -17.73
CA PRO A 83 -8.12 -2.12 -18.85
C PRO A 83 -7.47 -3.44 -19.31
N ALA A 84 -8.28 -4.40 -19.75
CA ALA A 84 -7.84 -5.70 -20.21
C ALA A 84 -8.58 -6.13 -21.50
N ALA A 85 -7.89 -6.95 -22.30
CA ALA A 85 -8.42 -7.43 -23.56
C ALA A 85 -9.68 -8.28 -23.33
N PRO A 86 -10.63 -8.31 -24.29
CA PRO A 86 -11.79 -9.20 -24.24
C PRO A 86 -11.36 -10.66 -24.00
N LEU A 87 -12.16 -11.43 -23.25
CA LEU A 87 -11.89 -12.87 -23.06
C LEU A 87 -12.06 -13.66 -24.36
N GLN A 88 -12.97 -13.20 -25.23
CA GLN A 88 -13.21 -13.78 -26.55
C GLN A 88 -13.29 -12.69 -27.60
N ALA A 89 -12.83 -13.00 -28.81
CA ALA A 89 -12.88 -12.08 -29.95
C ALA A 89 -14.33 -11.62 -30.21
N GLY A 90 -14.52 -10.32 -30.43
CA GLY A 90 -15.84 -9.71 -30.66
C GLY A 90 -16.62 -9.33 -29.39
N GLN A 91 -16.13 -9.68 -28.20
CA GLN A 91 -16.68 -9.17 -26.93
C GLN A 91 -16.16 -7.77 -26.61
N PRO A 92 -16.89 -6.97 -25.81
CA PRO A 92 -16.39 -5.70 -25.31
C PRO A 92 -15.11 -5.90 -24.48
N ARG A 93 -14.27 -4.87 -24.47
CA ARG A 93 -13.07 -4.84 -23.63
C ARG A 93 -13.48 -4.83 -22.15
N ARG A 94 -12.64 -5.43 -21.30
CA ARG A 94 -12.99 -5.69 -19.90
C ARG A 94 -12.11 -4.90 -18.94
N THR A 95 -12.60 -4.69 -17.73
CA THR A 95 -11.76 -4.26 -16.62
C THR A 95 -11.04 -5.45 -16.01
N LEU A 96 -10.00 -5.18 -15.21
CA LEU A 96 -9.28 -6.19 -14.45
C LEU A 96 -10.17 -7.02 -13.51
N TRP A 97 -11.36 -6.52 -13.17
CA TRP A 97 -12.29 -7.20 -12.27
C TRP A 97 -12.85 -8.49 -12.83
N LEU A 98 -12.94 -8.61 -14.15
CA LEU A 98 -13.36 -9.83 -14.82
C LEU A 98 -12.11 -10.58 -15.26
N GLN A 99 -11.79 -11.73 -14.68
CA GLN A 99 -10.62 -12.56 -15.00
C GLN A 99 -11.06 -13.85 -15.70
N PRO A 100 -10.22 -14.49 -16.53
CA PRO A 100 -10.41 -15.90 -16.84
C PRO A 100 -10.11 -16.75 -15.60
N ASP A 101 -10.83 -17.87 -15.44
CA ASP A 101 -10.48 -18.91 -14.48
C ASP A 101 -9.11 -19.53 -14.81
N ALA A 102 -8.56 -20.32 -13.89
CA ALA A 102 -7.22 -20.90 -14.01
C ALA A 102 -7.09 -21.80 -15.26
N ALA A 103 -8.19 -22.43 -15.69
CA ALA A 103 -8.25 -23.24 -16.91
C ALA A 103 -8.41 -22.40 -18.20
N GLY A 104 -8.75 -21.12 -18.10
CA GLY A 104 -9.04 -20.24 -19.23
C GLY A 104 -10.36 -20.55 -19.96
N THR A 105 -11.28 -21.24 -19.28
CA THR A 105 -12.55 -21.74 -19.83
C THR A 105 -13.76 -20.90 -19.45
N ALA A 106 -13.72 -20.22 -18.31
CA ALA A 106 -14.82 -19.43 -17.77
C ALA A 106 -14.33 -18.06 -17.28
N ALA A 107 -15.26 -17.13 -17.13
CA ALA A 107 -14.99 -15.86 -16.50
C ALA A 107 -15.29 -15.95 -14.99
N ILE A 108 -14.43 -15.33 -14.18
CA ILE A 108 -14.55 -15.23 -12.73
C ILE A 108 -14.30 -13.78 -12.30
N ALA A 109 -14.90 -13.38 -11.19
CA ALA A 109 -14.71 -12.07 -10.56
C ALA A 109 -14.45 -12.25 -9.06
N PRO A 110 -13.95 -11.23 -8.34
CA PRO A 110 -13.81 -11.30 -6.89
C PRO A 110 -15.10 -11.77 -6.20
N PHE A 111 -14.98 -12.70 -5.26
CA PHE A 111 -16.14 -13.32 -4.59
C PHE A 111 -15.99 -13.40 -3.05
N PRO A 112 -17.09 -13.26 -2.28
CA PRO A 112 -17.00 -13.19 -0.83
C PRO A 112 -16.78 -14.56 -0.17
N LEU A 113 -15.92 -14.58 0.84
CA LEU A 113 -15.66 -15.71 1.73
C LEU A 113 -16.58 -15.64 2.96
N ASP A 114 -17.81 -16.14 2.83
CA ASP A 114 -18.81 -16.08 3.90
C ASP A 114 -18.48 -17.05 5.07
N THR A 115 -17.81 -16.53 6.09
CA THR A 115 -17.39 -17.31 7.27
C THR A 115 -18.53 -17.62 8.24
N ALA A 116 -19.65 -16.89 8.14
CA ALA A 116 -20.85 -17.17 8.92
C ALA A 116 -21.55 -18.42 8.38
N ALA A 117 -21.65 -18.55 7.05
CA ALA A 117 -22.19 -19.73 6.39
C ALA A 117 -21.22 -20.91 6.42
N HIS A 118 -19.93 -20.67 6.15
CA HIS A 118 -18.90 -21.71 6.10
C HIS A 118 -17.62 -21.26 6.81
N PHE A 119 -17.54 -21.50 8.12
CA PHE A 119 -16.41 -21.04 8.93
C PHE A 119 -15.04 -21.62 8.55
N GLY A 120 -15.00 -22.74 7.81
CA GLY A 120 -13.74 -23.25 7.24
C GLY A 120 -13.01 -22.22 6.35
N TYR A 121 -13.72 -21.23 5.79
CA TYR A 121 -13.12 -20.13 5.04
C TYR A 121 -12.31 -19.16 5.91
N MET A 122 -12.30 -19.32 7.24
CA MET A 122 -11.33 -18.64 8.10
C MET A 122 -9.90 -19.19 7.90
N ARG A 123 -9.75 -20.38 7.31
CA ARG A 123 -8.46 -20.97 6.89
C ARG A 123 -8.53 -21.36 5.43
N VAL A 124 -8.48 -20.37 4.55
CA VAL A 124 -8.44 -20.60 3.09
C VAL A 124 -7.14 -21.33 2.72
N GLU A 125 -7.18 -22.18 1.70
CA GLU A 125 -5.98 -22.77 1.11
C GLU A 125 -5.03 -21.68 0.57
N GLY A 126 -3.72 -21.86 0.76
CA GLY A 126 -2.74 -20.90 0.26
C GLY A 126 -2.74 -20.86 -1.27
N THR A 127 -2.12 -19.84 -1.85
CA THR A 127 -2.01 -19.74 -3.31
C THR A 127 -0.54 -19.68 -3.76
N PRO A 128 -0.20 -20.01 -5.02
CA PRO A 128 1.19 -19.93 -5.46
C PRO A 128 1.76 -18.51 -5.36
N HIS A 129 2.82 -18.29 -4.58
CA HIS A 129 3.40 -16.95 -4.38
C HIS A 129 4.93 -16.89 -4.51
N THR A 130 5.51 -17.81 -5.31
CA THR A 130 6.95 -17.73 -5.64
C THR A 130 7.24 -16.58 -6.61
N TRP A 131 8.52 -16.22 -6.78
CA TRP A 131 8.95 -15.23 -7.79
C TRP A 131 8.38 -15.52 -9.19
N PRO A 132 8.45 -16.75 -9.73
CA PRO A 132 7.81 -17.06 -11.00
C PRO A 132 6.29 -16.83 -11.02
N ASP A 133 5.57 -17.26 -10.00
CA ASP A 133 4.11 -17.12 -9.94
C ASP A 133 3.71 -15.64 -9.85
N ALA A 134 4.39 -14.86 -9.02
CA ALA A 134 4.17 -13.43 -8.86
C ALA A 134 4.49 -12.66 -10.15
N GLN A 135 5.62 -12.94 -10.80
CA GLN A 135 5.98 -12.28 -12.07
C GLN A 135 5.00 -12.60 -13.20
N ARG A 136 4.48 -13.83 -13.27
CA ARG A 136 3.45 -14.22 -14.25
C ARG A 136 2.10 -13.59 -13.95
N ALA A 137 1.71 -13.52 -12.67
CA ALA A 137 0.45 -12.87 -12.28
C ALA A 137 0.49 -11.36 -12.54
N TRP A 138 1.63 -10.71 -12.26
CA TRP A 138 1.83 -9.28 -12.53
C TRP A 138 1.85 -8.99 -14.04
N ASP A 139 2.48 -9.85 -14.83
CA ASP A 139 2.61 -9.75 -16.29
C ASP A 139 2.97 -8.34 -16.77
N HIS A 140 4.10 -7.82 -16.26
CA HIS A 140 4.57 -6.46 -16.53
C HIS A 140 3.54 -5.36 -16.22
N GLY A 141 2.55 -5.60 -15.35
CA GLY A 141 1.51 -4.65 -14.98
C GLY A 141 0.20 -4.79 -15.76
N ARG A 142 0.04 -5.83 -16.60
CA ARG A 142 -1.26 -6.13 -17.26
C ARG A 142 -2.24 -6.82 -16.32
N MET A 143 -1.75 -7.75 -15.49
CA MET A 143 -2.51 -8.43 -14.42
C MET A 143 -3.80 -9.15 -14.87
N ALA A 144 -3.94 -9.46 -16.16
CA ALA A 144 -5.20 -9.86 -16.78
C ALA A 144 -5.54 -11.36 -16.70
N HIS A 145 -4.65 -12.17 -16.12
CA HIS A 145 -4.71 -13.64 -16.04
C HIS A 145 -4.27 -14.15 -14.66
N TRP A 146 -4.73 -13.48 -13.60
CA TRP A 146 -4.31 -13.76 -12.24
C TRP A 146 -4.53 -15.22 -11.82
N PRO A 147 -5.71 -15.83 -12.03
CA PRO A 147 -5.96 -17.22 -11.63
C PRO A 147 -5.07 -18.25 -12.32
N ALA A 148 -4.60 -17.99 -13.54
CA ALA A 148 -3.69 -18.91 -14.24
C ALA A 148 -2.34 -19.08 -13.50
N ALA A 149 -1.89 -18.05 -12.79
CA ALA A 149 -0.67 -18.09 -11.98
C ALA A 149 -0.95 -18.37 -10.49
N LYS A 150 -2.15 -18.04 -10.00
CA LYS A 150 -2.47 -17.97 -8.56
C LYS A 150 -3.66 -18.84 -8.12
N GLN A 151 -4.26 -19.62 -9.01
CA GLN A 151 -5.50 -20.39 -8.78
C GLN A 151 -6.75 -19.51 -8.60
N ASP A 152 -7.94 -20.10 -8.77
CA ASP A 152 -9.21 -19.36 -8.76
C ASP A 152 -9.54 -18.74 -7.41
N HIS A 153 -9.21 -19.43 -6.31
CA HIS A 153 -9.50 -18.95 -4.96
C HIS A 153 -8.69 -17.72 -4.54
N ALA A 154 -7.68 -17.33 -5.32
CA ALA A 154 -6.99 -16.05 -5.15
C ALA A 154 -7.92 -14.84 -5.29
N LEU A 155 -9.09 -14.98 -5.92
CA LEU A 155 -10.12 -13.94 -6.04
C LEU A 155 -11.09 -13.87 -4.85
N GLY A 156 -10.95 -14.75 -3.86
CA GLY A 156 -11.74 -14.70 -2.63
C GLY A 156 -11.43 -13.45 -1.81
N TYR A 157 -12.43 -12.84 -1.16
CA TYR A 157 -12.24 -11.70 -0.25
C TYR A 157 -13.13 -11.80 0.99
N TYR A 158 -12.71 -11.16 2.08
CA TYR A 158 -13.48 -11.06 3.31
C TYR A 158 -14.30 -9.77 3.37
N ARG A 159 -15.40 -9.83 4.13
CA ARG A 159 -16.21 -8.66 4.51
C ARG A 159 -15.99 -8.33 5.97
N ARG A 160 -16.48 -7.15 6.39
CA ARG A 160 -16.50 -6.72 7.79
C ARG A 160 -17.02 -7.76 8.77
N ALA A 161 -18.08 -8.47 8.38
CA ALA A 161 -18.68 -9.51 9.23
C ALA A 161 -17.75 -10.71 9.46
N ASP A 162 -16.84 -10.96 8.51
CA ASP A 162 -15.85 -12.04 8.57
C ASP A 162 -14.62 -11.60 9.39
N LEU A 163 -14.20 -10.33 9.27
CA LEU A 163 -13.00 -9.77 9.92
C LEU A 163 -13.30 -8.53 10.80
N PRO A 164 -14.18 -8.62 11.81
CA PRO A 164 -14.63 -7.45 12.56
C PRO A 164 -13.50 -6.75 13.34
N PHE A 165 -12.46 -7.48 13.79
CA PHE A 165 -11.33 -6.89 14.50
C PHE A 165 -10.43 -6.04 13.58
N GLN A 166 -10.09 -6.57 12.40
CA GLN A 166 -9.28 -5.88 11.40
C GLN A 166 -9.98 -4.62 10.88
N PHE A 167 -11.29 -4.70 10.59
CA PHE A 167 -12.07 -3.53 10.19
C PHE A 167 -12.13 -2.48 11.31
N ALA A 168 -12.30 -2.90 12.57
CA ALA A 168 -12.29 -1.99 13.71
C ALA A 168 -10.92 -1.31 13.91
N LEU A 169 -9.80 -2.00 13.66
CA LEU A 169 -8.48 -1.39 13.67
C LEU A 169 -8.35 -0.28 12.61
N ALA A 170 -8.79 -0.57 11.39
CA ALA A 170 -8.81 0.42 10.30
C ALA A 170 -9.74 1.60 10.60
N GLU A 171 -10.82 1.42 11.35
CA GLU A 171 -11.72 2.51 11.74
C GLU A 171 -11.23 3.31 12.94
N ALA A 172 -10.45 2.70 13.82
CA ALA A 172 -9.86 3.39 14.96
C ALA A 172 -8.64 4.23 14.58
N PHE A 173 -7.81 3.73 13.66
CA PHE A 173 -6.50 4.29 13.34
C PHE A 173 -6.31 4.57 11.85
N THR A 174 -5.09 4.91 11.43
CA THR A 174 -4.77 5.16 10.02
C THR A 174 -4.49 3.82 9.33
N VAL A 175 -5.13 3.60 8.18
CA VAL A 175 -4.83 2.49 7.27
C VAL A 175 -4.24 3.07 5.99
N CYS A 176 -3.16 2.47 5.50
CA CYS A 176 -2.52 2.87 4.25
C CYS A 176 -3.07 2.01 3.11
N ASP A 177 -3.77 2.61 2.15
CA ASP A 177 -4.39 1.89 1.01
C ASP A 177 -3.54 1.92 -0.27
N ALA A 178 -2.29 2.39 -0.15
CA ALA A 178 -1.25 2.34 -1.18
C ALA A 178 0.09 1.82 -0.60
N TYR A 179 0.03 0.92 0.38
CA TYR A 179 1.18 0.19 0.90
C TYR A 179 1.35 -1.14 0.14
N HIS A 180 2.52 -1.34 -0.46
CA HIS A 180 2.83 -2.49 -1.31
C HIS A 180 3.84 -3.41 -0.63
N CYS A 181 3.75 -4.72 -0.89
CA CYS A 181 4.91 -5.55 -0.63
C CYS A 181 6.09 -5.11 -1.51
N ALA A 182 7.31 -5.25 -1.01
CA ALA A 182 8.47 -4.63 -1.62
C ALA A 182 8.87 -5.27 -2.97
N MET A 183 8.55 -6.56 -3.17
CA MET A 183 8.91 -7.34 -4.34
C MET A 183 7.76 -8.28 -4.77
N GLN A 184 7.70 -8.57 -6.06
CA GLN A 184 6.92 -9.66 -6.66
C GLN A 184 7.53 -11.04 -6.32
N ALA A 185 7.53 -11.42 -5.05
CA ALA A 185 8.09 -12.68 -4.55
C ALA A 185 7.41 -13.08 -3.22
N GLY A 186 7.85 -14.19 -2.63
CA GLY A 186 7.34 -14.69 -1.35
C GLY A 186 7.92 -13.96 -0.13
N THR A 187 7.74 -14.60 1.04
CA THR A 187 8.02 -14.11 2.39
C THR A 187 9.40 -13.50 2.60
N ASN A 188 10.46 -14.32 2.53
CA ASN A 188 11.79 -13.90 2.97
C ASN A 188 12.36 -12.76 2.10
N PRO A 189 12.28 -12.79 0.75
CA PRO A 189 12.69 -11.66 -0.08
C PRO A 189 12.00 -10.34 0.28
N ASN A 190 10.70 -10.36 0.61
CA ASN A 190 9.98 -9.17 1.06
C ASN A 190 10.47 -8.70 2.43
N ARG A 191 10.62 -9.62 3.38
CA ARG A 191 11.19 -9.31 4.70
C ARG A 191 12.58 -8.68 4.57
N LEU A 192 13.46 -9.14 3.67
CA LEU A 192 14.79 -8.54 3.48
C LEU A 192 14.76 -7.04 3.17
N TYR A 193 13.72 -6.51 2.49
CA TYR A 193 13.56 -5.07 2.30
C TYR A 193 13.23 -4.33 3.61
N LEU A 194 12.45 -4.92 4.52
CA LEU A 194 12.20 -4.36 5.85
C LEU A 194 13.47 -4.37 6.72
N TRP A 195 14.29 -5.40 6.58
CA TRP A 195 15.45 -5.60 7.45
C TRP A 195 16.74 -4.96 6.92
N THR A 196 16.85 -4.73 5.61
CA THR A 196 18.11 -4.27 5.00
C THR A 196 17.92 -3.19 3.92
N GLY A 197 16.70 -2.95 3.44
CA GLY A 197 16.42 -1.96 2.40
C GLY A 197 16.55 -2.49 0.96
N HIS A 198 17.07 -3.70 0.76
CA HIS A 198 17.21 -4.33 -0.55
C HIS A 198 17.29 -5.87 -0.46
N ASN A 199 17.45 -6.56 -1.58
CA ASN A 199 17.70 -8.01 -1.66
C ASN A 199 19.10 -8.39 -2.18
N ASP A 200 20.07 -7.47 -2.13
CA ASP A 200 21.41 -7.57 -2.74
C ASP A 200 21.36 -7.74 -4.27
N PRO A 201 20.79 -6.76 -4.99
CA PRO A 201 20.55 -6.85 -6.43
C PRO A 201 21.83 -6.95 -7.27
N GLN A 202 22.99 -6.68 -6.66
CA GLN A 202 24.31 -6.69 -7.31
C GLN A 202 25.15 -7.93 -6.97
N ALA A 203 24.57 -8.90 -6.24
CA ALA A 203 25.22 -10.14 -5.83
C ALA A 203 26.56 -9.93 -5.12
N ARG A 204 26.65 -8.92 -4.25
CA ARG A 204 27.89 -8.59 -3.52
C ARG A 204 28.02 -9.34 -2.20
N GLY A 205 26.93 -9.87 -1.67
CA GLY A 205 26.90 -10.48 -0.35
C GLY A 205 25.99 -11.70 -0.24
N GLY A 206 25.87 -12.51 -1.29
CA GLY A 206 25.13 -13.77 -1.26
C GLY A 206 23.73 -13.72 -1.87
N GLY A 207 23.27 -12.53 -2.31
CA GLY A 207 22.07 -12.40 -3.12
C GLY A 207 22.36 -12.43 -4.63
N PRO A 208 21.44 -11.94 -5.47
CA PRO A 208 20.12 -11.44 -5.11
C PRO A 208 19.21 -12.50 -4.53
N ALA A 209 18.45 -12.18 -3.48
CA ALA A 209 17.43 -13.07 -2.93
C ALA A 209 16.10 -12.89 -3.66
N VAL A 210 15.54 -13.98 -4.20
CA VAL A 210 14.21 -13.99 -4.86
C VAL A 210 13.28 -15.09 -4.37
N ALA A 211 13.75 -15.95 -3.47
CA ALA A 211 12.95 -16.97 -2.79
C ALA A 211 13.49 -17.24 -1.38
N ASN A 212 12.85 -18.18 -0.67
CA ASN A 212 12.99 -18.35 0.77
C ASN A 212 14.20 -19.17 1.23
N SER A 213 15.21 -19.44 0.38
CA SER A 213 16.30 -20.37 0.72
C SER A 213 17.07 -20.05 2.01
N HIS A 214 17.07 -18.80 2.49
CA HIS A 214 17.81 -18.35 3.67
C HIS A 214 16.91 -17.99 4.87
N ASP A 215 15.67 -18.49 4.92
CA ASP A 215 14.71 -18.19 6.00
C ASP A 215 15.01 -18.90 7.33
N ASN A 216 16.02 -19.77 7.35
CA ASN A 216 16.47 -20.47 8.55
C ASN A 216 17.99 -20.59 8.66
N PHE A 217 18.48 -21.02 9.83
CA PHE A 217 19.87 -21.40 10.03
C PHE A 217 20.20 -22.63 9.20
N ALA A 218 21.46 -22.75 8.75
CA ALA A 218 21.90 -23.86 7.92
C ALA A 218 21.68 -25.23 8.58
N GLU A 219 21.88 -25.30 9.90
CA GLU A 219 21.65 -26.49 10.73
C GLU A 219 20.19 -26.91 10.80
N LEU A 220 19.27 -25.98 10.52
CA LEU A 220 17.82 -26.18 10.55
C LEU A 220 17.21 -26.20 9.14
N GLY A 221 18.04 -26.38 8.11
CA GLY A 221 17.60 -26.55 6.72
C GLY A 221 17.66 -25.31 5.85
N GLY A 222 18.16 -24.18 6.37
CA GLY A 222 18.46 -23.01 5.55
C GLY A 222 19.67 -23.21 4.63
N TYR A 223 19.85 -22.30 3.67
CA TYR A 223 20.96 -22.38 2.72
C TYR A 223 22.32 -22.28 3.42
N PRO A 224 23.30 -23.17 3.09
CA PRO A 224 24.58 -23.23 3.79
C PRO A 224 25.39 -21.93 3.75
N ASP A 225 25.44 -21.25 2.61
CA ASP A 225 26.18 -19.99 2.49
C ASP A 225 25.35 -18.84 3.07
N PRO A 226 25.95 -17.91 3.83
CA PRO A 226 25.21 -16.80 4.43
C PRO A 226 25.14 -15.56 3.53
N TYR A 227 24.19 -14.68 3.86
CA TYR A 227 24.26 -13.28 3.47
C TYR A 227 25.35 -12.54 4.25
N THR A 228 26.09 -11.66 3.59
CA THR A 228 27.23 -10.94 4.18
C THR A 228 27.12 -9.42 4.14
N TRP A 229 26.05 -8.85 3.58
CA TRP A 229 25.80 -7.41 3.68
C TRP A 229 25.22 -7.02 5.04
N THR A 230 25.36 -5.76 5.40
CA THR A 230 24.95 -5.24 6.72
C THR A 230 23.43 -5.08 6.81
N THR A 231 22.84 -5.57 7.89
CA THR A 231 21.41 -5.36 8.20
C THR A 231 21.15 -3.99 8.81
N TYR A 232 19.89 -3.53 8.80
CA TYR A 232 19.53 -2.24 9.39
C TYR A 232 19.64 -2.26 10.92
N VAL A 233 19.37 -3.38 11.58
CA VAL A 233 19.55 -3.50 13.04
C VAL A 233 21.01 -3.44 13.48
N GLU A 234 21.95 -3.94 12.68
CA GLU A 234 23.38 -3.71 12.92
C GLU A 234 23.72 -2.21 12.84
N ARG A 235 23.11 -1.47 11.92
CA ARG A 235 23.29 0.00 11.82
C ARG A 235 22.68 0.73 13.01
N LEU A 236 21.50 0.32 13.48
CA LEU A 236 20.91 0.85 14.71
C LEU A 236 21.86 0.63 15.91
N GLN A 237 22.39 -0.59 16.04
CA GLN A 237 23.34 -0.92 17.11
C GLN A 237 24.60 -0.04 17.06
N GLN A 238 25.20 0.11 15.87
CA GLN A 238 26.39 0.94 15.68
C GLN A 238 26.14 2.42 15.99
N ALA A 239 24.93 2.92 15.72
CA ALA A 239 24.52 4.29 16.04
C ALA A 239 24.10 4.49 17.50
N GLY A 240 24.08 3.42 18.32
CA GLY A 240 23.64 3.47 19.71
C GLY A 240 22.12 3.63 19.87
N VAL A 241 21.34 3.33 18.84
CA VAL A 241 19.88 3.29 18.92
C VAL A 241 19.45 1.94 19.49
N ASP A 242 18.71 1.97 20.59
CA ASP A 242 18.32 0.75 21.29
C ASP A 242 17.27 -0.04 20.49
N TRP A 243 17.57 -1.31 20.21
CA TRP A 243 16.67 -2.18 19.46
C TRP A 243 16.61 -3.61 20.02
N CYS A 244 15.50 -4.30 19.77
CA CYS A 244 15.34 -5.72 20.10
C CYS A 244 14.29 -6.42 19.25
N ILE A 245 14.40 -7.75 19.13
CA ILE A 245 13.36 -8.63 18.58
C ILE A 245 12.67 -9.36 19.72
N TYR A 246 11.33 -9.35 19.68
CA TYR A 246 10.49 -10.21 20.50
C TYR A 246 9.96 -11.37 19.65
N GLN A 247 10.37 -12.59 19.99
CA GLN A 247 10.08 -13.82 19.24
C GLN A 247 10.24 -15.05 20.14
N ASP A 248 9.79 -16.22 19.68
CA ASP A 248 10.24 -17.51 20.21
C ASP A 248 11.14 -18.22 19.20
N MET A 249 12.42 -18.44 19.53
CA MET A 249 13.35 -19.12 18.61
C MET A 249 12.96 -20.58 18.32
N ALA A 250 12.13 -21.20 19.16
CA ALA A 250 11.61 -22.53 18.89
C ALA A 250 10.41 -22.51 17.91
N ASP A 251 9.71 -21.40 17.83
CA ASP A 251 8.52 -21.20 17.00
C ASP A 251 8.40 -19.72 16.61
N ASN A 252 9.25 -19.28 15.68
CA ASN A 252 9.15 -17.98 15.03
C ASN A 252 8.73 -18.11 13.56
N PHE A 253 8.21 -19.29 13.20
CA PHE A 253 7.76 -19.66 11.86
C PHE A 253 8.74 -19.31 10.72
N THR A 254 10.06 -19.33 10.98
CA THR A 254 11.10 -18.91 10.00
C THR A 254 10.95 -17.46 9.48
N ASP A 255 10.17 -16.64 10.18
CA ASP A 255 9.86 -15.26 9.78
C ASP A 255 10.93 -14.23 10.21
N ASN A 256 11.99 -14.69 10.89
CA ASN A 256 13.15 -13.90 11.25
C ASN A 256 14.27 -14.08 10.19
N PRO A 257 14.40 -13.18 9.20
CA PRO A 257 15.35 -13.34 8.11
C PRO A 257 16.81 -13.18 8.56
N LEU A 258 17.06 -12.74 9.80
CA LEU A 258 18.41 -12.60 10.34
C LEU A 258 19.14 -13.95 10.41
N ALA A 259 18.41 -15.08 10.45
CA ALA A 259 19.01 -16.41 10.36
C ALA A 259 19.83 -16.62 9.08
N GLY A 260 19.53 -15.88 8.01
CA GLY A 260 20.27 -15.87 6.75
C GLY A 260 21.62 -15.17 6.80
N PHE A 261 21.90 -14.33 7.80
CA PHE A 261 23.06 -13.43 7.81
C PHE A 261 24.23 -13.95 8.64
N ASP A 262 25.45 -13.83 8.12
CA ASP A 262 26.68 -14.33 8.72
C ASP A 262 26.89 -13.84 10.17
N ALA A 263 26.67 -12.55 10.43
CA ALA A 263 26.81 -11.98 11.76
C ALA A 263 25.91 -12.66 12.80
N PHE A 264 24.67 -12.96 12.41
CA PHE A 264 23.67 -13.59 13.27
C PHE A 264 23.83 -15.10 13.37
N ARG A 265 24.30 -15.78 12.31
CA ARG A 265 24.72 -17.19 12.39
C ARG A 265 25.85 -17.38 13.39
N ARG A 266 26.89 -16.54 13.32
CA ARG A 266 27.99 -16.54 14.30
C ARG A 266 27.51 -16.24 15.72
N ALA A 267 26.61 -15.26 15.88
CA ALA A 267 26.02 -14.93 17.18
C ALA A 267 25.19 -16.08 17.78
N TRP A 268 24.36 -16.74 16.96
CA TRP A 268 23.52 -17.87 17.36
C TRP A 268 24.36 -19.09 17.77
N GLN A 269 25.44 -19.38 17.07
CA GLN A 269 26.39 -20.46 17.41
C GLN A 269 27.30 -20.13 18.60
N ALA A 270 27.27 -18.89 19.11
CA ALA A 270 28.27 -18.37 20.04
C ALA A 270 29.72 -18.56 19.52
N GLY A 271 29.91 -18.36 18.21
CA GLY A 271 31.21 -18.54 17.56
C GLY A 271 32.29 -17.60 18.11
N PRO A 272 33.58 -17.89 17.89
CA PRO A 272 34.67 -17.03 18.32
C PRO A 272 34.52 -15.59 17.80
N GLY A 273 34.56 -14.61 18.71
CA GLY A 273 34.45 -13.18 18.36
C GLY A 273 33.06 -12.73 17.91
N HIS A 274 32.01 -13.51 18.16
CA HIS A 274 30.64 -13.07 17.89
C HIS A 274 30.24 -11.87 18.75
N ASP A 275 29.30 -11.07 18.25
CA ASP A 275 28.69 -9.99 19.00
C ASP A 275 27.59 -10.54 19.93
N ALA A 276 27.83 -10.46 21.23
CA ALA A 276 26.89 -10.96 22.25
C ALA A 276 25.57 -10.17 22.26
N ALA A 277 25.58 -8.89 21.89
CA ALA A 277 24.37 -8.07 21.82
C ALA A 277 23.50 -8.49 20.63
N LEU A 278 24.09 -8.82 19.47
CA LEU A 278 23.35 -9.39 18.34
C LEU A 278 22.67 -10.71 18.71
N ARG A 279 23.35 -11.55 19.50
CA ARG A 279 22.77 -12.80 20.02
C ARG A 279 21.57 -12.52 20.92
N GLU A 280 21.77 -11.70 21.95
CA GLU A 280 20.75 -11.39 22.96
C GLU A 280 19.52 -10.71 22.36
N ARG A 281 19.72 -9.80 21.40
CA ARG A 281 18.67 -8.93 20.86
C ARG A 281 18.01 -9.49 19.60
N GLY A 282 18.74 -10.25 18.78
CA GLY A 282 18.28 -10.67 17.45
C GLY A 282 17.94 -12.15 17.29
N VAL A 283 18.56 -13.05 18.07
CA VAL A 283 18.45 -14.51 17.87
C VAL A 283 18.34 -15.28 19.19
N SER A 284 17.59 -14.72 20.14
CA SER A 284 17.24 -15.33 21.44
C SER A 284 15.73 -15.26 21.68
N THR A 285 15.17 -16.20 22.45
CA THR A 285 13.74 -16.20 22.80
C THR A 285 13.43 -15.04 23.75
N ARG A 286 12.47 -14.20 23.35
CA ARG A 286 11.93 -13.06 24.10
C ARG A 286 10.46 -12.86 23.73
N GLY A 287 9.56 -13.61 24.34
CA GLY A 287 8.13 -13.58 23.99
C GLY A 287 7.36 -12.33 24.47
N LEU A 288 6.06 -12.29 24.18
CA LEU A 288 5.17 -11.18 24.53
C LEU A 288 5.07 -10.90 26.04
N ALA A 289 5.32 -11.90 26.89
CA ALA A 289 5.41 -11.69 28.34
C ALA A 289 6.57 -10.75 28.70
N GLN A 290 7.72 -10.92 28.04
CA GLN A 290 8.86 -10.01 28.24
C GLN A 290 8.60 -8.65 27.61
N LEU A 291 7.92 -8.57 26.45
CA LEU A 291 7.46 -7.29 25.89
C LEU A 291 6.63 -6.50 26.89
N ARG A 292 5.63 -7.15 27.51
CA ARG A 292 4.80 -6.55 28.54
C ARG A 292 5.63 -6.08 29.74
N GLN A 293 6.58 -6.90 30.19
CA GLN A 293 7.44 -6.54 31.32
C GLN A 293 8.34 -5.35 31.00
N ASP A 294 8.94 -5.31 29.81
CA ASP A 294 9.77 -4.19 29.36
C ASP A 294 8.94 -2.90 29.25
N VAL A 295 7.67 -2.97 28.84
CA VAL A 295 6.74 -1.82 28.87
C VAL A 295 6.48 -1.35 30.30
N LEU A 296 6.14 -2.26 31.22
CA LEU A 296 5.86 -1.92 32.62
C LEU A 296 7.07 -1.36 33.36
N ASP A 297 8.27 -1.80 33.00
CA ASP A 297 9.52 -1.33 33.59
C ASP A 297 10.05 -0.03 32.95
N GLY A 298 9.38 0.49 31.91
CA GLY A 298 9.88 1.64 31.14
C GLY A 298 11.18 1.33 30.36
N ARG A 299 11.37 0.08 29.96
CA ARG A 299 12.54 -0.46 29.25
C ARG A 299 12.23 -0.93 27.81
N LEU A 300 11.09 -0.55 27.24
CA LEU A 300 10.79 -0.81 25.83
C LEU A 300 11.89 -0.15 24.95
N PRO A 301 12.54 -0.88 24.02
CA PRO A 301 13.54 -0.30 23.13
C PRO A 301 12.99 0.82 22.24
N GLN A 302 13.89 1.64 21.67
CA GLN A 302 13.50 2.67 20.70
C GLN A 302 12.92 2.05 19.42
N VAL A 303 13.44 0.88 19.01
CA VAL A 303 12.94 0.11 17.86
C VAL A 303 12.75 -1.35 18.26
N SER A 304 11.51 -1.83 18.20
CA SER A 304 11.17 -3.22 18.54
C SER A 304 10.59 -3.93 17.35
N PHE A 305 11.07 -5.13 17.04
CA PHE A 305 10.49 -5.99 16.00
C PHE A 305 9.79 -7.17 16.67
N LEU A 306 8.58 -7.49 16.23
CA LEU A 306 7.80 -8.61 16.70
C LEU A 306 7.77 -9.67 15.60
N ILE A 307 8.18 -10.89 15.94
CA ILE A 307 8.03 -12.06 15.07
C ILE A 307 7.01 -12.98 15.74
N ALA A 308 5.90 -13.21 15.06
CA ALA A 308 4.84 -14.06 15.56
C ALA A 308 5.28 -15.53 15.56
N ASP A 309 4.65 -16.31 16.43
CA ASP A 309 4.71 -17.77 16.33
C ASP A 309 3.86 -18.26 15.14
N ALA A 310 3.99 -19.53 14.78
CA ALA A 310 3.25 -20.10 13.66
C ALA A 310 1.73 -19.94 13.84
N ALA A 311 1.22 -19.96 15.07
CA ALA A 311 -0.20 -19.77 15.33
C ALA A 311 -0.65 -18.32 15.14
N GLY A 312 0.19 -17.32 15.42
CA GLY A 312 -0.10 -15.90 15.33
C GLY A 312 0.29 -15.23 14.01
N SER A 313 0.97 -15.94 13.09
CA SER A 313 1.52 -15.37 11.86
C SER A 313 0.49 -14.93 10.83
N GLU A 314 -0.74 -15.46 10.89
CA GLU A 314 -1.79 -15.41 9.85
C GLU A 314 -1.52 -16.25 8.59
N HIS A 315 -0.34 -16.88 8.45
CA HIS A 315 -0.09 -17.78 7.34
C HIS A 315 -1.16 -18.90 7.27
N PRO A 316 -1.82 -19.16 6.12
CA PRO A 316 -3.00 -20.02 6.06
C PRO A 316 -2.74 -21.48 6.49
N GLY A 317 -1.49 -21.93 6.39
CA GLY A 317 -1.02 -23.23 6.89
C GLY A 317 -1.24 -23.42 8.40
N PRO A 318 -0.42 -22.78 9.25
CA PRO A 318 -0.50 -22.92 10.72
C PRO A 318 -1.51 -21.97 11.41
N SER A 319 -2.00 -20.95 10.70
CA SER A 319 -2.75 -19.84 11.29
C SER A 319 -4.03 -19.49 10.50
N SER A 320 -4.63 -18.35 10.85
CA SER A 320 -5.82 -17.76 10.28
C SER A 320 -5.90 -16.26 10.62
N PRO A 321 -6.71 -15.46 9.89
CA PRO A 321 -7.02 -14.08 10.27
C PRO A 321 -7.55 -13.94 11.71
N ALA A 322 -8.30 -14.93 12.21
CA ALA A 322 -8.80 -14.94 13.57
C ALA A 322 -7.69 -15.11 14.61
N GLN A 323 -6.72 -16.00 14.38
CA GLN A 323 -5.60 -16.19 15.29
C GLN A 323 -4.65 -15.00 15.29
N GLY A 324 -4.39 -14.38 14.14
CA GLY A 324 -3.61 -13.15 14.09
C GLY A 324 -4.30 -11.94 14.72
N ALA A 325 -5.63 -11.84 14.63
CA ALA A 325 -6.39 -10.86 15.42
C ALA A 325 -6.17 -11.06 16.93
N ALA A 326 -6.17 -12.30 17.41
CA ALA A 326 -5.88 -12.60 18.81
C ALA A 326 -4.43 -12.28 19.21
N TYR A 327 -3.45 -12.60 18.35
CA TYR A 327 -2.05 -12.23 18.58
C TYR A 327 -1.86 -10.70 18.62
N THR A 328 -2.43 -9.99 17.66
CA THR A 328 -2.41 -8.51 17.61
C THR A 328 -3.08 -7.90 18.85
N ALA A 329 -4.18 -8.48 19.34
CA ALA A 329 -4.81 -8.05 20.57
C ALA A 329 -3.86 -8.21 21.78
N GLN A 330 -3.12 -9.32 21.88
CA GLN A 330 -2.13 -9.53 22.95
C GLN A 330 -0.95 -8.55 22.85
N VAL A 331 -0.50 -8.22 21.63
CA VAL A 331 0.51 -7.18 21.39
C VAL A 331 0.01 -5.83 21.89
N LEU A 332 -1.21 -5.44 21.53
CA LEU A 332 -1.83 -4.21 22.04
C LEU A 332 -1.98 -4.25 23.57
N ASP A 333 -2.37 -5.37 24.16
CA ASP A 333 -2.43 -5.57 25.61
C ASP A 333 -1.08 -5.38 26.30
N ALA A 334 0.01 -5.85 25.70
CA ALA A 334 1.37 -5.65 26.20
C ALA A 334 1.81 -4.18 26.07
N LEU A 335 1.64 -3.57 24.89
CA LEU A 335 2.09 -2.20 24.62
C LEU A 335 1.30 -1.14 25.40
N THR A 336 0.03 -1.40 25.70
CA THR A 336 -0.84 -0.49 26.47
C THR A 336 -0.86 -0.79 27.97
N ALA A 337 -0.01 -1.72 28.45
CA ALA A 337 0.08 -2.08 29.86
C ALA A 337 0.49 -0.88 30.74
N ASP A 338 1.33 0.01 30.21
CA ASP A 338 1.60 1.33 30.78
C ASP A 338 1.17 2.43 29.79
N PRO A 339 0.12 3.22 30.11
CA PRO A 339 -0.31 4.34 29.30
C PRO A 339 0.78 5.40 29.03
N GLN A 340 1.75 5.56 29.93
CA GLN A 340 2.85 6.52 29.73
C GLN A 340 3.76 6.08 28.60
N VAL A 341 4.07 4.79 28.50
CA VAL A 341 4.86 4.24 27.39
C VAL A 341 4.05 4.32 26.10
N TRP A 342 2.80 3.82 26.09
CA TRP A 342 1.96 3.84 24.89
C TRP A 342 1.72 5.25 24.32
N SER A 343 1.62 6.27 25.19
CA SER A 343 1.46 7.67 24.77
C SER A 343 2.60 8.19 23.88
N ARG A 344 3.71 7.43 23.76
CA ARG A 344 4.90 7.72 22.93
C ARG A 344 5.25 6.62 21.93
N THR A 345 4.34 5.67 21.71
CA THR A 345 4.58 4.49 20.88
C THR A 345 3.79 4.53 19.59
N ALA A 346 4.40 4.03 18.52
CA ALA A 346 3.70 3.62 17.31
C ALA A 346 3.87 2.12 17.10
N LEU A 347 2.77 1.39 16.90
CA LEU A 347 2.76 0.04 16.34
C LEU A 347 2.48 0.14 14.84
N LEU A 348 3.43 -0.32 14.04
CA LEU A 348 3.28 -0.50 12.60
C LEU A 348 2.95 -1.98 12.38
N LEU A 349 1.74 -2.25 11.89
CA LEU A 349 1.27 -3.60 11.58
C LEU A 349 1.13 -3.73 10.07
N MET A 350 1.90 -4.60 9.44
CA MET A 350 1.81 -4.87 8.00
C MET A 350 1.87 -6.36 7.69
N PHE A 351 1.76 -6.70 6.40
CA PHE A 351 2.03 -8.02 5.88
C PHE A 351 3.26 -7.98 4.98
N ASP A 352 3.93 -9.12 4.86
CA ASP A 352 5.12 -9.30 4.03
C ASP A 352 4.79 -9.40 2.53
N GLU A 353 3.77 -10.16 2.15
CA GLU A 353 3.27 -10.34 0.79
C GLU A 353 1.80 -10.74 0.79
N ASN A 354 1.25 -11.14 -0.36
CA ASN A 354 -0.18 -11.25 -0.58
C ASN A 354 -0.74 -12.69 -0.60
N ASP A 355 0.07 -13.71 -0.30
CA ASP A 355 -0.20 -15.15 -0.48
C ASP A 355 -0.62 -15.48 -1.92
N GLY A 356 -0.43 -14.55 -2.86
CA GLY A 356 -1.01 -14.55 -4.20
C GLY A 356 -2.49 -14.16 -4.30
N PHE A 357 -3.17 -13.77 -3.22
CA PHE A 357 -4.52 -13.18 -3.30
C PHE A 357 -4.55 -11.92 -4.17
N PHE A 358 -5.61 -11.75 -4.94
CA PHE A 358 -5.74 -10.68 -5.92
C PHE A 358 -5.78 -9.31 -5.28
N ASP A 359 -5.15 -8.34 -5.94
CA ASP A 359 -5.31 -6.92 -5.68
C ASP A 359 -5.39 -6.18 -7.02
N HIS A 360 -6.31 -5.24 -7.14
CA HIS A 360 -6.61 -4.61 -8.43
C HIS A 360 -5.66 -3.47 -8.79
N MET A 361 -4.94 -2.90 -7.83
CA MET A 361 -4.11 -1.74 -8.08
C MET A 361 -2.80 -2.16 -8.75
N PRO A 362 -2.48 -1.62 -9.94
CA PRO A 362 -1.20 -1.89 -10.56
C PRO A 362 -0.09 -1.30 -9.68
N PRO A 363 0.89 -2.11 -9.25
CA PRO A 363 1.91 -1.60 -8.35
C PRO A 363 2.89 -0.67 -9.08
N PRO A 364 3.32 0.43 -8.44
CA PRO A 364 4.42 1.25 -8.96
C PRO A 364 5.65 0.38 -9.20
N ALA A 365 6.24 0.47 -10.39
CA ALA A 365 7.43 -0.29 -10.77
C ALA A 365 8.25 0.51 -11.79
N PRO A 366 9.57 0.31 -11.88
CA PRO A 366 10.35 0.91 -12.95
C PRO A 366 9.89 0.38 -14.33
N PRO A 367 10.29 1.05 -15.43
CA PRO A 367 9.93 0.63 -16.79
C PRO A 367 10.32 -0.84 -17.06
N SER A 368 9.44 -1.59 -17.72
CA SER A 368 9.79 -2.94 -18.18
C SER A 368 10.76 -2.86 -19.36
N ARG A 369 11.68 -3.82 -19.47
CA ARG A 369 12.40 -4.05 -20.74
C ARG A 369 11.39 -4.47 -21.81
N ASP A 370 11.45 -3.82 -22.96
CA ASP A 370 10.63 -4.13 -24.12
C ASP A 370 11.44 -3.85 -25.40
N PRO A 371 12.00 -4.89 -26.05
CA PRO A 371 12.74 -4.75 -27.30
C PRO A 371 11.91 -4.16 -28.45
N ALA A 372 10.58 -4.15 -28.36
CA ALA A 372 9.72 -3.54 -29.37
C ALA A 372 9.66 -2.01 -29.27
N GLN A 373 10.08 -1.41 -28.14
CA GLN A 373 10.09 0.04 -27.95
C GLN A 373 11.41 0.67 -28.36
N HIS A 374 11.36 1.94 -28.78
CA HIS A 374 12.55 2.75 -28.96
C HIS A 374 13.33 2.88 -27.63
N GLY A 375 14.62 2.57 -27.64
CA GLY A 375 15.43 2.53 -26.42
C GLY A 375 15.31 1.25 -25.58
N GLY A 376 14.44 0.30 -25.96
CA GLY A 376 14.35 -1.01 -25.32
C GLY A 376 13.55 -1.06 -24.01
N TRP A 377 12.75 -0.03 -23.71
CA TRP A 377 11.99 0.10 -22.47
C TRP A 377 10.54 0.55 -22.71
N ALA A 378 9.60 -0.04 -21.98
CA ALA A 378 8.21 0.41 -21.94
C ALA A 378 8.06 1.58 -20.93
N GLY A 379 8.42 2.78 -21.39
CA GLY A 379 8.41 4.01 -20.61
C GLY A 379 9.81 4.46 -20.15
N ALA A 380 9.90 5.31 -19.13
CA ALA A 380 11.13 5.97 -18.72
C ALA A 380 11.20 6.28 -17.21
N SER A 381 12.38 6.64 -16.71
CA SER A 381 12.59 7.04 -15.31
C SER A 381 13.58 8.20 -15.20
N SER A 382 13.24 9.27 -14.45
CA SER A 382 14.11 10.43 -14.26
C SER A 382 15.03 10.26 -13.04
N VAL A 383 14.90 9.14 -12.35
CA VAL A 383 15.79 8.68 -11.29
C VAL A 383 16.44 7.36 -11.70
N SER A 384 17.66 7.10 -11.22
CA SER A 384 18.34 5.83 -11.47
C SER A 384 17.49 4.65 -10.99
N THR A 385 17.38 3.63 -11.85
CA THR A 385 16.70 2.35 -11.56
C THR A 385 17.70 1.23 -11.26
N GLU A 386 18.96 1.59 -10.98
CA GLU A 386 19.97 0.64 -10.52
C GLU A 386 19.49 -0.06 -9.24
N GLY A 387 19.63 -1.38 -9.21
CA GLY A 387 19.19 -2.22 -8.10
C GLY A 387 17.73 -2.68 -8.17
N GLU A 388 16.93 -2.24 -9.15
CA GLU A 388 15.50 -2.59 -9.23
C GLU A 388 15.18 -3.73 -10.21
N TYR A 389 16.18 -4.38 -10.81
CA TYR A 389 15.97 -5.49 -11.77
C TYR A 389 16.71 -6.76 -11.36
N HIS A 390 16.08 -7.91 -11.58
CA HIS A 390 16.70 -9.20 -11.39
C HIS A 390 17.64 -9.55 -12.54
N LEU A 391 18.93 -9.25 -12.42
CA LEU A 391 19.89 -9.43 -13.52
C LEU A 391 20.84 -10.62 -13.34
N LEU A 392 21.06 -11.03 -12.10
CA LEU A 392 22.10 -11.98 -11.71
C LEU A 392 21.47 -13.27 -11.16
N PRO A 393 22.16 -14.43 -11.27
CA PRO A 393 21.69 -15.66 -10.66
C PRO A 393 21.41 -15.50 -9.16
N SER A 394 20.42 -16.22 -8.63
CA SER A 394 20.10 -16.25 -7.20
C SER A 394 20.61 -17.56 -6.56
N PRO A 395 21.74 -17.53 -5.82
CA PRO A 395 22.28 -18.73 -5.17
C PRO A 395 21.27 -19.37 -4.19
N GLY A 396 21.13 -20.69 -4.27
CA GLY A 396 20.23 -21.46 -3.42
C GLY A 396 18.75 -21.37 -3.81
N ASN A 397 18.43 -20.62 -4.86
CA ASN A 397 17.06 -20.44 -5.38
C ASN A 397 16.96 -20.87 -6.85
N GLU A 398 17.80 -21.80 -7.30
CA GLU A 398 17.91 -22.18 -8.73
C GLU A 398 16.58 -22.74 -9.29
N LYS A 399 15.71 -23.27 -8.43
CA LYS A 399 14.37 -23.74 -8.82
C LYS A 399 13.40 -22.59 -9.12
N GLN A 400 13.59 -21.42 -8.53
CA GLN A 400 12.73 -20.24 -8.66
C GLN A 400 13.37 -19.11 -9.49
N ASP A 401 14.69 -19.15 -9.74
CA ASP A 401 15.42 -18.23 -10.62
C ASP A 401 15.34 -18.70 -12.09
N GLU A 402 14.15 -18.57 -12.68
CA GLU A 402 13.96 -18.88 -14.08
C GLU A 402 14.64 -17.84 -14.99
N LEU A 403 15.51 -18.31 -15.89
CA LEU A 403 16.27 -17.44 -16.81
C LEU A 403 15.37 -16.50 -17.64
N VAL A 404 14.17 -16.94 -18.03
CA VAL A 404 13.20 -16.14 -18.80
C VAL A 404 12.66 -14.94 -18.02
N LEU A 405 12.77 -14.97 -16.70
CA LEU A 405 12.35 -13.89 -15.80
C LEU A 405 13.50 -12.97 -15.40
N ARG A 406 14.74 -13.25 -15.81
CA ARG A 406 15.85 -12.30 -15.63
C ARG A 406 15.62 -11.07 -16.52
N GLY A 407 15.95 -9.90 -15.98
CA GLY A 407 15.65 -8.59 -16.55
C GLY A 407 14.30 -8.01 -16.13
N ARG A 408 13.46 -8.76 -15.41
CA ARG A 408 12.20 -8.26 -14.83
C ARG A 408 12.48 -7.34 -13.63
N PRO A 409 11.70 -6.26 -13.45
CA PRO A 409 11.69 -5.49 -12.21
C PRO A 409 11.40 -6.37 -11.00
N TYR A 410 12.04 -6.06 -9.87
CA TYR A 410 11.74 -6.72 -8.61
C TYR A 410 10.35 -6.36 -8.07
N GLY A 411 10.02 -5.08 -8.07
CA GLY A 411 8.77 -4.61 -7.49
C GLY A 411 8.41 -3.18 -7.92
N LEU A 412 7.46 -2.54 -7.25
CA LEU A 412 6.76 -3.05 -6.06
C LEU A 412 5.82 -4.23 -6.38
N GLY A 413 5.47 -4.98 -5.34
CA GLY A 413 4.49 -6.07 -5.39
C GLY A 413 3.05 -5.57 -5.18
N PRO A 414 2.05 -6.48 -5.17
CA PRO A 414 0.66 -6.15 -4.85
C PRO A 414 0.52 -5.38 -3.53
N ARG A 415 -0.59 -4.65 -3.36
CA ARG A 415 -0.86 -4.01 -2.08
C ARG A 415 -1.09 -5.04 -1.00
N VAL A 416 -0.59 -4.73 0.19
CA VAL A 416 -0.82 -5.51 1.41
C VAL A 416 -1.33 -4.57 2.50
N PRO A 417 -2.14 -5.05 3.47
CA PRO A 417 -2.61 -4.21 4.55
C PRO A 417 -1.46 -3.58 5.34
N MET A 418 -1.63 -2.31 5.71
CA MET A 418 -0.75 -1.60 6.64
C MET A 418 -1.60 -0.71 7.55
N TYR A 419 -1.47 -0.94 8.85
CA TYR A 419 -2.05 -0.11 9.91
C TYR A 419 -0.95 0.66 10.61
N VAL A 420 -1.17 1.94 10.81
CA VAL A 420 -0.37 2.76 11.71
C VAL A 420 -1.20 2.96 12.97
N ILE A 421 -0.85 2.26 14.05
CA ILE A 421 -1.61 2.23 15.30
C ILE A 421 -0.86 3.02 16.37
N SER A 422 -1.37 4.20 16.69
CA SER A 422 -0.69 5.14 17.57
C SER A 422 -1.67 6.20 18.06
N PRO A 423 -1.43 6.85 19.22
CA PRO A 423 -2.22 8.00 19.64
C PRO A 423 -2.30 9.15 18.62
N TRP A 424 -1.30 9.25 17.72
CA TRP A 424 -1.21 10.24 16.62
C TRP A 424 -1.85 9.81 15.30
N SER A 425 -2.33 8.56 15.19
CA SER A 425 -2.93 8.04 13.96
C SER A 425 -4.43 7.77 14.10
N ARG A 426 -5.04 8.17 15.23
CA ARG A 426 -6.46 8.00 15.55
C ARG A 426 -7.40 8.73 14.60
N GLY A 427 -8.61 8.20 14.45
CA GLY A 427 -9.73 8.86 13.77
C GLY A 427 -10.15 8.21 12.45
N GLY A 428 -9.69 6.98 12.18
CA GLY A 428 -10.11 6.22 11.00
C GLY A 428 -9.69 6.87 9.68
N TRP A 429 -8.42 7.28 9.59
CA TRP A 429 -7.88 7.95 8.40
C TRP A 429 -7.44 6.96 7.32
N VAL A 430 -7.54 7.37 6.06
CA VAL A 430 -6.84 6.72 4.93
C VAL A 430 -5.60 7.51 4.56
N ASP A 431 -4.49 6.83 4.35
CA ASP A 431 -3.30 7.37 3.68
C ASP A 431 -3.08 6.66 2.34
N SER A 432 -3.13 7.43 1.25
CA SER A 432 -2.96 6.94 -0.12
C SER A 432 -1.62 7.35 -0.74
N GLN A 433 -0.64 7.71 0.10
CA GLN A 433 0.75 7.83 -0.32
C GLN A 433 1.33 6.44 -0.60
N VAL A 434 2.10 6.33 -1.69
CA VAL A 434 2.78 5.07 -2.05
C VAL A 434 3.83 4.75 -0.99
N TYR A 435 3.75 3.55 -0.42
CA TYR A 435 4.72 3.03 0.53
C TYR A 435 5.07 1.57 0.20
N ASP A 436 6.18 1.11 0.76
CA ASP A 436 6.60 -0.28 0.79
C ASP A 436 7.32 -0.59 2.12
N HIS A 437 7.89 -1.79 2.25
CA HIS A 437 8.63 -2.19 3.46
C HIS A 437 9.82 -1.29 3.82
N THR A 438 10.46 -0.66 2.83
CA THR A 438 11.56 0.27 3.09
C THR A 438 11.07 1.58 3.71
N SER A 439 9.78 1.89 3.58
CA SER A 439 9.18 3.08 4.19
C SER A 439 9.20 2.98 5.73
N VAL A 440 9.20 1.77 6.30
CA VAL A 440 9.40 1.55 7.76
C VAL A 440 10.81 1.92 8.18
N ILE A 441 11.82 1.46 7.45
CA ILE A 441 13.22 1.86 7.67
C ILE A 441 13.35 3.38 7.58
N ARG A 442 12.70 4.01 6.60
CA ARG A 442 12.75 5.46 6.43
C ARG A 442 12.11 6.22 7.58
N LEU A 443 11.01 5.73 8.16
CA LEU A 443 10.45 6.35 9.37
C LEU A 443 11.45 6.31 10.53
N ILE A 444 12.12 5.16 10.73
CA ILE A 444 13.14 4.97 11.76
C ILE A 444 14.36 5.87 11.47
N GLU A 445 14.80 5.97 10.22
CA GLU A 445 15.85 6.87 9.75
C GLU A 445 15.51 8.33 10.06
N ARG A 446 14.29 8.77 9.74
CA ARG A 446 13.80 10.14 10.01
C ARG A 446 13.71 10.42 11.50
N ARG A 447 13.34 9.42 12.30
CA ARG A 447 13.16 9.59 13.75
C ARG A 447 14.49 9.58 14.52
N PHE A 448 15.39 8.67 14.21
CA PHE A 448 16.59 8.42 15.02
C PHE A 448 17.91 8.76 14.30
N GLY A 449 17.86 9.24 13.06
CA GLY A 449 19.03 9.72 12.32
C GLY A 449 19.96 8.61 11.80
N VAL A 450 19.49 7.36 11.74
CA VAL A 450 20.28 6.22 11.26
C VAL A 450 20.02 5.99 9.78
N ALA A 451 21.00 6.36 8.95
CA ALA A 451 20.91 6.28 7.49
C ALA A 451 20.73 4.84 6.98
N ALA A 452 19.94 4.69 5.91
CA ALA A 452 19.72 3.42 5.22
C ALA A 452 20.21 3.49 3.76
N PRO A 453 21.54 3.48 3.53
CA PRO A 453 22.13 3.71 2.21
C PRO A 453 21.79 2.63 1.18
N ASP A 454 21.36 1.47 1.64
CA ASP A 454 21.04 0.29 0.83
C ASP A 454 19.69 0.40 0.10
N ILE A 455 18.82 1.34 0.50
CA ILE A 455 17.58 1.63 -0.23
C ILE A 455 17.95 2.29 -1.56
N SER A 456 17.54 1.67 -2.67
CA SER A 456 17.86 2.15 -4.02
C SER A 456 17.41 3.61 -4.25
N PRO A 457 18.06 4.34 -5.18
CA PRO A 457 17.63 5.69 -5.55
C PRO A 457 16.17 5.77 -6.00
N TRP A 458 15.72 4.79 -6.81
CA TRP A 458 14.35 4.74 -7.31
C TRP A 458 13.34 4.57 -6.16
N ARG A 459 13.59 3.61 -5.27
CA ARG A 459 12.66 3.29 -4.17
C ARG A 459 12.59 4.41 -3.14
N ARG A 460 13.72 5.03 -2.83
CA ARG A 460 13.80 6.22 -1.97
C ARG A 460 13.07 7.43 -2.58
N ALA A 461 13.02 7.54 -3.89
CA ALA A 461 12.24 8.58 -4.56
C ALA A 461 10.72 8.29 -4.52
N VAL A 462 10.32 7.08 -4.90
CA VAL A 462 8.91 6.72 -5.16
C VAL A 462 8.11 6.42 -3.89
N CYS A 463 8.69 5.69 -2.93
CA CYS A 463 8.01 5.35 -1.69
C CYS A 463 8.11 6.51 -0.70
N GLY A 464 7.10 6.77 0.13
CA GLY A 464 7.17 7.76 1.20
C GLY A 464 7.98 7.27 2.41
N ASP A 465 8.04 8.08 3.47
CA ASP A 465 8.76 7.75 4.72
C ASP A 465 7.82 7.43 5.90
N LEU A 466 6.55 7.14 5.60
CA LEU A 466 5.43 6.91 6.52
C LEU A 466 5.06 8.06 7.47
N THR A 467 5.75 9.20 7.44
CA THR A 467 5.41 10.32 8.33
C THR A 467 4.03 10.90 8.03
N GLY A 468 3.57 10.83 6.77
CA GLY A 468 2.25 11.27 6.32
C GLY A 468 1.07 10.51 6.95
N ALA A 469 1.32 9.32 7.49
CA ALA A 469 0.29 8.50 8.14
C ALA A 469 -0.07 8.99 9.57
N PHE A 470 0.69 9.95 10.13
CA PHE A 470 0.48 10.51 11.46
C PHE A 470 -0.05 11.95 11.40
N ASP A 471 -0.71 12.39 12.48
CA ASP A 471 -0.95 13.81 12.75
C ASP A 471 -0.34 14.17 14.10
N PHE A 472 0.87 14.73 14.08
CA PHE A 472 1.55 15.23 15.27
C PHE A 472 1.03 16.59 15.75
N SER A 473 0.22 17.28 14.92
CA SER A 473 -0.27 18.63 15.20
C SER A 473 -1.55 18.64 16.03
N ARG A 474 -2.34 17.55 16.00
CA ARG A 474 -3.62 17.43 16.72
C ARG A 474 -3.73 16.10 17.42
N SER A 475 -4.33 16.11 18.61
CA SER A 475 -4.75 14.88 19.29
C SER A 475 -6.25 14.67 19.07
N ASP A 476 -6.62 13.64 18.28
CA ASP A 476 -8.02 13.21 18.21
C ASP A 476 -8.40 12.44 19.48
N THR A 477 -9.05 13.09 20.44
CA THR A 477 -9.42 12.46 21.72
C THR A 477 -10.80 11.80 21.71
N ARG A 478 -11.43 11.62 20.54
CA ARG A 478 -12.75 10.99 20.47
C ARG A 478 -12.64 9.52 20.92
N PRO A 479 -13.52 9.05 21.82
CA PRO A 479 -13.50 7.66 22.22
C PRO A 479 -13.89 6.78 21.03
N PHE A 480 -13.14 5.69 20.84
CA PHE A 480 -13.51 4.62 19.91
C PHE A 480 -14.12 3.48 20.71
N VAL A 481 -15.39 3.17 20.43
CA VAL A 481 -16.09 2.04 21.04
C VAL A 481 -16.75 1.25 19.92
N ALA A 482 -16.25 0.03 19.68
CA ALA A 482 -16.86 -0.95 18.81
C ALA A 482 -17.21 -2.19 19.64
N ALA A 483 -18.44 -2.67 19.51
CA ALA A 483 -18.81 -3.97 20.04
C ALA A 483 -18.24 -5.04 19.10
N LEU A 484 -17.27 -5.82 19.60
CA LEU A 484 -16.58 -6.85 18.83
C LEU A 484 -16.84 -8.23 19.43
N PRO A 485 -16.88 -9.29 18.61
CA PRO A 485 -16.83 -10.65 19.14
C PRO A 485 -15.52 -10.88 19.90
N SER A 486 -15.53 -11.86 20.81
CA SER A 486 -14.33 -12.28 21.53
C SER A 486 -13.29 -12.82 20.54
N VAL A 487 -12.19 -12.08 20.36
CA VAL A 487 -11.09 -12.50 19.46
C VAL A 487 -10.49 -13.83 19.89
N ALA A 488 -10.44 -14.11 21.20
CA ALA A 488 -9.94 -15.37 21.74
C ALA A 488 -10.83 -16.55 21.36
N ASP A 489 -12.16 -16.40 21.45
CA ASP A 489 -13.11 -17.48 21.13
C ASP A 489 -13.10 -17.78 19.63
N VAL A 490 -13.04 -16.75 18.78
CA VAL A 490 -12.98 -16.93 17.32
C VAL A 490 -11.64 -17.57 16.93
N ALA A 491 -10.52 -17.16 17.53
CA ALA A 491 -9.21 -17.77 17.32
C ALA A 491 -9.18 -19.25 17.74
N ALA A 492 -9.72 -19.59 18.91
CA ALA A 492 -9.81 -20.98 19.37
C ALA A 492 -10.65 -21.84 18.42
N ARG A 493 -11.76 -21.30 17.91
CA ARG A 493 -12.59 -21.96 16.91
C ARG A 493 -11.83 -22.19 15.60
N ALA A 494 -11.04 -21.22 15.15
CA ALA A 494 -10.23 -21.34 13.93
C ALA A 494 -9.08 -22.34 14.08
N ALA A 495 -8.42 -22.34 15.23
CA ALA A 495 -7.37 -23.31 15.56
C ALA A 495 -7.90 -24.76 15.59
N ALA A 496 -9.17 -24.95 15.96
CA ALA A 496 -9.83 -26.25 15.96
C ALA A 496 -10.27 -26.75 14.57
N LEU A 497 -10.13 -25.95 13.51
CA LEU A 497 -10.41 -26.41 12.15
C LEU A 497 -9.44 -27.53 11.74
N PRO A 498 -9.92 -28.58 11.06
CA PRO A 498 -9.10 -29.76 10.73
C PRO A 498 -8.01 -29.47 9.69
N GLY A 499 -8.07 -28.33 9.01
CA GLY A 499 -7.11 -27.93 7.99
C GLY A 499 -7.60 -26.71 7.21
N ARG A 500 -7.01 -26.52 6.04
CA ARG A 500 -7.36 -25.46 5.10
C ARG A 500 -8.54 -25.85 4.21
N THR A 501 -9.23 -24.86 3.68
CA THR A 501 -10.40 -25.03 2.81
C THR A 501 -10.15 -24.34 1.47
N VAL A 502 -10.30 -25.06 0.37
CA VAL A 502 -10.45 -24.45 -0.96
C VAL A 502 -11.90 -23.99 -1.10
N PRO A 503 -12.19 -22.68 -1.24
CA PRO A 503 -13.54 -22.18 -1.39
C PRO A 503 -14.22 -22.71 -2.65
N VAL A 504 -15.52 -22.99 -2.55
CA VAL A 504 -16.33 -23.28 -3.73
C VAL A 504 -16.61 -21.97 -4.47
N LEU A 505 -16.38 -21.97 -5.79
CA LEU A 505 -16.68 -20.82 -6.62
C LEU A 505 -18.19 -20.56 -6.68
N PRO A 506 -18.66 -19.31 -6.62
CA PRO A 506 -20.08 -19.00 -6.75
C PRO A 506 -20.57 -19.33 -8.17
N GLU A 507 -21.85 -19.65 -8.29
CA GLU A 507 -22.49 -19.80 -9.61
C GLU A 507 -22.68 -18.43 -10.28
N GLY A 508 -22.07 -18.24 -11.45
CA GLY A 508 -22.22 -17.02 -12.23
C GLY A 508 -21.38 -15.84 -11.73
N LEU A 509 -21.55 -14.69 -12.39
CA LEU A 509 -20.79 -13.47 -12.12
C LEU A 509 -21.58 -12.52 -11.22
N HIS A 510 -21.02 -12.21 -10.06
CA HIS A 510 -21.58 -11.24 -9.12
C HIS A 510 -20.55 -10.13 -8.87
N PRO A 511 -20.84 -8.87 -9.26
CA PRO A 511 -19.95 -7.76 -8.96
C PRO A 511 -19.75 -7.63 -7.45
N ALA A 512 -18.50 -7.56 -6.99
CA ALA A 512 -18.25 -7.29 -5.57
C ALA A 512 -18.74 -5.88 -5.22
N ARG A 513 -19.13 -5.69 -3.96
CA ARG A 513 -19.69 -4.44 -3.45
C ARG A 513 -18.81 -3.89 -2.33
N GLN A 514 -18.42 -2.63 -2.47
CA GLN A 514 -17.79 -1.86 -1.39
C GLN A 514 -18.87 -1.19 -0.54
N GLU A 515 -18.67 -1.14 0.77
CA GLU A 515 -19.52 -0.35 1.67
C GLU A 515 -19.51 1.13 1.24
N ARG A 516 -20.65 1.80 1.31
CA ARG A 516 -20.75 3.23 0.98
C ARG A 516 -20.22 4.08 2.12
N GLY A 517 -19.44 5.09 1.78
CA GLY A 517 -18.98 6.08 2.75
C GLY A 517 -17.63 6.67 2.35
N VAL A 518 -17.31 7.80 2.98
CA VAL A 518 -16.00 8.43 2.86
C VAL A 518 -15.24 8.30 4.17
N ARG A 519 -13.90 8.35 4.09
CA ARG A 519 -13.02 8.45 5.24
C ARG A 519 -12.23 9.76 5.20
N PRO A 520 -11.88 10.33 6.37
CA PRO A 520 -10.85 11.37 6.44
C PRO A 520 -9.58 10.87 5.73
N SER A 521 -8.96 11.69 4.90
CA SER A 521 -7.79 11.31 4.11
C SER A 521 -6.60 12.20 4.44
N ARG A 522 -5.42 11.58 4.61
CA ARG A 522 -4.17 12.29 4.88
C ARG A 522 -3.82 13.24 3.73
N PRO A 523 -3.11 14.35 4.03
CA PRO A 523 -2.55 15.20 2.99
C PRO A 523 -1.60 14.38 2.11
N LEU A 524 -1.69 14.55 0.79
CA LEU A 524 -0.79 13.88 -0.14
C LEU A 524 0.06 14.89 -0.91
N PRO A 525 1.30 14.54 -1.26
CA PRO A 525 2.22 15.46 -1.90
C PRO A 525 2.10 15.51 -3.43
N TYR A 526 1.22 14.72 -4.04
CA TYR A 526 1.20 14.51 -5.49
C TYR A 526 0.45 15.59 -6.26
N ARG A 527 1.07 16.12 -7.31
CA ARG A 527 0.38 16.94 -8.34
C ARG A 527 0.73 16.47 -9.74
N PRO A 528 0.24 15.28 -10.15
CA PRO A 528 0.49 14.71 -11.47
C PRO A 528 -0.23 15.47 -12.57
N GLN A 529 0.41 15.55 -13.74
CA GLN A 529 -0.07 16.18 -14.95
C GLN A 529 0.22 15.29 -16.15
N ALA A 530 -0.70 15.26 -17.11
CA ALA A 530 -0.49 14.64 -18.42
C ALA A 530 -1.16 15.50 -19.49
N ARG A 531 -0.45 15.76 -20.57
CA ARG A 531 -0.91 16.54 -21.71
C ARG A 531 -0.59 15.77 -22.98
N VAL A 532 -1.52 15.76 -23.93
CA VAL A 532 -1.32 15.13 -25.25
C VAL A 532 -1.37 16.18 -26.36
N GLU A 533 -0.57 15.96 -27.38
CA GLU A 533 -0.56 16.69 -28.63
C GLU A 533 -0.64 15.68 -29.76
N LEU A 534 -1.45 15.96 -30.79
CA LEU A 534 -1.43 15.19 -32.02
C LEU A 534 -0.46 15.83 -33.01
N ASP A 535 0.49 15.03 -33.47
CA ASP A 535 1.37 15.37 -34.57
C ASP A 535 0.82 14.73 -35.85
N ALA A 536 0.05 15.52 -36.60
CA ALA A 536 -0.55 15.07 -37.87
C ALA A 536 0.51 14.80 -38.95
N ALA A 537 1.72 15.37 -38.84
CA ALA A 537 2.78 15.15 -39.81
C ALA A 537 3.48 13.80 -39.60
N THR A 538 3.61 13.34 -38.35
CA THR A 538 4.20 12.03 -38.02
C THR A 538 3.18 10.93 -37.77
N ALA A 539 1.88 11.24 -37.74
CA ALA A 539 0.81 10.32 -37.35
C ALA A 539 1.06 9.70 -35.96
N GLU A 540 1.45 10.55 -35.00
CA GLU A 540 1.74 10.16 -33.63
C GLU A 540 1.03 11.07 -32.62
N VAL A 541 0.79 10.53 -31.42
CA VAL A 541 0.47 11.31 -30.23
C VAL A 541 1.72 11.50 -29.42
N ARG A 542 2.11 12.76 -29.18
CA ARG A 542 3.11 13.11 -28.17
C ARG A 542 2.39 13.30 -26.84
N MET A 543 2.90 12.67 -25.78
CA MET A 543 2.42 12.92 -24.42
C MET A 543 3.53 13.47 -23.55
N THR A 544 3.23 14.56 -22.84
CA THR A 544 4.09 15.12 -21.79
C THR A 544 3.52 14.76 -20.43
N LEU A 545 4.37 14.23 -19.56
CA LEU A 545 4.03 13.76 -18.22
C LEU A 545 4.88 14.49 -17.18
N ALA A 546 4.28 14.93 -16.09
CA ALA A 546 4.98 15.58 -14.98
C ALA A 546 4.29 15.26 -13.65
N CYS A 547 5.01 15.43 -12.55
CA CYS A 547 4.44 15.39 -11.21
C CYS A 547 5.21 16.37 -10.33
N GLU A 548 4.52 17.29 -9.65
CA GLU A 548 5.13 18.16 -8.65
C GLU A 548 4.91 17.61 -7.22
N GLY A 549 5.66 18.15 -6.27
CA GLY A 549 5.53 17.91 -4.83
C GLY A 549 6.17 16.61 -4.33
N ALA A 550 5.96 15.49 -5.02
CA ALA A 550 6.69 14.23 -4.78
C ALA A 550 6.86 13.44 -6.07
N ALA A 551 7.79 12.49 -6.04
CA ALA A 551 7.96 11.58 -7.17
C ALA A 551 6.74 10.66 -7.31
N ALA A 552 6.39 10.29 -8.53
CA ALA A 552 5.27 9.40 -8.81
C ALA A 552 5.58 8.46 -9.98
N VAL A 553 4.89 7.31 -9.99
CA VAL A 553 4.85 6.42 -11.15
C VAL A 553 3.49 6.60 -11.83
N LEU A 554 3.51 6.92 -13.12
CA LEU A 554 2.32 6.94 -13.97
C LEU A 554 2.33 5.75 -14.91
N HIS A 555 1.20 5.06 -15.01
CA HIS A 555 0.99 3.92 -15.90
C HIS A 555 0.17 4.35 -17.11
N VAL A 556 0.61 3.98 -18.30
CA VAL A 556 -0.08 4.26 -19.57
C VAL A 556 -0.39 2.94 -20.26
N TYR A 557 -1.68 2.66 -20.40
CA TYR A 557 -2.20 1.53 -21.16
C TYR A 557 -2.70 2.03 -22.50
N ASP A 558 -2.32 1.33 -23.56
CA ASP A 558 -2.84 1.56 -24.89
C ASP A 558 -4.12 0.73 -25.09
N GLY A 559 -5.27 1.40 -25.07
CA GLY A 559 -6.58 0.75 -25.18
C GLY A 559 -6.82 0.07 -26.52
N LEU A 560 -6.03 0.38 -27.56
CA LEU A 560 -6.08 -0.26 -28.87
C LEU A 560 -5.12 -1.45 -28.97
N ARG A 561 -4.14 -1.55 -28.05
CA ARG A 561 -3.07 -2.56 -28.02
C ARG A 561 -2.88 -3.08 -26.59
N LEU A 562 -3.93 -3.69 -26.03
CA LEU A 562 -3.95 -4.13 -24.62
C LEU A 562 -3.05 -5.35 -24.33
N ASP A 563 -2.52 -5.99 -25.36
CA ASP A 563 -1.48 -7.01 -25.28
C ASP A 563 -0.07 -6.41 -25.17
N ALA A 564 0.13 -5.13 -25.49
CA ALA A 564 1.41 -4.44 -25.32
C ALA A 564 1.76 -4.29 -23.83
N ILE A 565 3.06 -4.20 -23.52
CA ILE A 565 3.51 -3.91 -22.16
C ILE A 565 3.08 -2.47 -21.82
N PRO A 566 2.37 -2.22 -20.70
CA PRO A 566 2.01 -0.86 -20.34
C PRO A 566 3.26 -0.04 -20.05
N ARG A 567 3.30 1.19 -20.57
CA ARG A 567 4.44 2.07 -20.35
C ARG A 567 4.36 2.69 -18.97
N ARG A 568 5.48 2.73 -18.25
CA ARG A 568 5.57 3.34 -16.91
C ARG A 568 6.57 4.48 -16.88
N TYR A 569 6.19 5.57 -16.21
CA TYR A 569 7.03 6.76 -16.11
C TYR A 569 7.28 7.08 -14.64
N THR A 570 8.53 6.99 -14.22
CA THR A 570 8.94 7.48 -12.89
C THR A 570 9.37 8.94 -13.02
N LEU A 571 8.61 9.81 -12.38
CA LEU A 571 8.75 11.27 -12.49
C LEU A 571 9.20 11.81 -11.14
N LEU A 572 10.39 12.39 -11.07
CA LEU A 572 10.77 13.30 -9.99
C LEU A 572 10.04 14.64 -10.16
N PRO A 573 9.87 15.41 -9.06
CA PRO A 573 9.48 16.82 -9.14
C PRO A 573 10.33 17.58 -10.16
N ASP A 574 9.67 18.41 -10.97
CA ASP A 574 10.30 19.30 -11.95
C ASP A 574 11.09 18.62 -13.07
N THR A 575 10.91 17.30 -13.28
CA THR A 575 11.51 16.55 -14.41
C THR A 575 10.43 16.01 -15.35
N PRO A 576 9.81 16.86 -16.19
CA PRO A 576 8.82 16.38 -17.13
C PRO A 576 9.44 15.40 -18.14
N MET A 577 8.64 14.46 -18.62
CA MET A 577 9.01 13.48 -19.62
C MET A 577 8.10 13.56 -20.82
N GLU A 578 8.66 13.27 -21.99
CA GLU A 578 7.89 13.10 -23.21
C GLU A 578 8.03 11.68 -23.75
N ASP A 579 6.96 11.17 -24.35
CA ASP A 579 6.99 9.95 -25.14
C ASP A 579 5.94 10.01 -26.26
N ARG A 580 5.99 9.05 -27.20
CA ARG A 580 5.19 9.03 -28.43
C ARG A 580 4.47 7.70 -28.63
N TRP A 581 3.24 7.79 -29.13
CA TRP A 581 2.42 6.64 -29.52
C TRP A 581 2.03 6.77 -30.98
N ALA A 582 2.26 5.71 -31.74
CA ALA A 582 1.74 5.61 -33.10
C ALA A 582 0.21 5.51 -33.08
N LEU A 583 -0.45 6.11 -34.05
CA LEU A 583 -1.87 5.86 -34.27
C LEU A 583 -2.10 4.42 -34.77
N ASP A 584 -3.33 3.93 -34.68
CA ASP A 584 -3.68 2.63 -35.25
C ASP A 584 -3.90 2.71 -36.78
N ALA A 585 -4.30 1.59 -37.40
CA ALA A 585 -4.55 1.54 -38.85
C ALA A 585 -5.78 2.35 -39.30
N GLN A 586 -6.60 2.82 -38.36
CA GLN A 586 -7.73 3.72 -38.57
C GLN A 586 -7.40 5.13 -38.06
N ASP A 587 -6.11 5.44 -37.92
CA ASP A 587 -5.59 6.72 -37.42
C ASP A 587 -6.13 7.11 -36.02
N GLY A 588 -6.53 6.12 -35.22
CA GLY A 588 -7.11 6.27 -33.89
C GLY A 588 -6.09 6.21 -32.75
N VAL A 589 -6.47 6.74 -31.59
CA VAL A 589 -5.73 6.65 -30.32
C VAL A 589 -6.68 6.42 -29.14
N ASP A 590 -6.26 5.59 -28.18
CA ASP A 590 -6.93 5.36 -26.89
C ASP A 590 -5.86 5.18 -25.79
N LEU A 591 -5.56 6.24 -25.03
CA LEU A 591 -4.56 6.18 -23.95
C LEU A 591 -5.24 6.28 -22.59
N TRP A 592 -5.11 5.22 -21.80
CA TRP A 592 -5.64 5.10 -20.44
C TRP A 592 -4.54 5.25 -19.41
N LEU A 593 -4.58 6.33 -18.65
CA LEU A 593 -3.57 6.70 -17.67
C LEU A 593 -4.04 6.48 -16.24
N LEU A 594 -3.18 5.89 -15.41
CA LEU A 594 -3.39 5.72 -13.98
C LEU A 594 -2.21 6.29 -13.19
N GLY A 595 -2.48 6.91 -12.06
CA GLY A 595 -1.49 7.43 -11.12
C GLY A 595 -1.93 7.32 -9.67
N PRO A 596 -1.15 7.89 -8.73
CA PRO A 596 -1.46 7.82 -7.30
C PRO A 596 -2.77 8.54 -6.95
N ASN A 597 -3.39 8.12 -5.85
CA ASN A 597 -4.63 8.69 -5.30
C ASN A 597 -5.76 8.94 -6.33
N GLY A 598 -6.01 7.96 -7.20
CA GLY A 598 -7.11 8.04 -8.17
C GLY A 598 -6.87 9.06 -9.30
N PHE A 599 -5.65 9.57 -9.48
CA PHE A 599 -5.31 10.35 -10.67
C PHE A 599 -5.54 9.51 -11.93
N HIS A 600 -6.37 10.03 -12.82
CA HIS A 600 -6.72 9.36 -14.06
C HIS A 600 -6.81 10.36 -15.21
N ARG A 601 -6.29 9.92 -16.37
CA ARG A 601 -6.46 10.61 -17.64
C ARG A 601 -6.89 9.59 -18.69
N HIS A 602 -7.80 9.98 -19.56
CA HIS A 602 -8.22 9.15 -20.69
C HIS A 602 -8.31 10.01 -21.94
N PHE A 603 -7.49 9.69 -22.92
CA PHE A 603 -7.43 10.40 -24.19
C PHE A 603 -7.89 9.47 -25.31
N ARG A 604 -8.94 9.87 -26.04
CA ARG A 604 -9.43 9.15 -27.21
C ARG A 604 -9.65 10.08 -28.38
N GLY A 605 -9.13 9.73 -29.54
CA GLY A 605 -9.39 10.51 -30.74
C GLY A 605 -8.81 9.89 -32.00
N HIS A 606 -8.68 10.72 -33.04
CA HIS A 606 -8.26 10.32 -34.37
C HIS A 606 -7.39 11.41 -35.02
N ALA A 607 -6.45 11.07 -35.92
CA ALA A 607 -5.60 12.02 -36.66
C ALA A 607 -6.33 13.21 -37.29
N ALA A 608 -7.55 12.99 -37.80
CA ALA A 608 -8.34 14.03 -38.47
C ALA A 608 -8.98 15.03 -37.48
N ALA A 609 -8.81 14.83 -36.16
CA ALA A 609 -9.30 15.77 -35.16
C ALA A 609 -8.47 17.06 -35.14
N SER A 610 -9.11 18.16 -34.74
CA SER A 610 -8.39 19.40 -34.39
C SER A 610 -7.40 19.15 -33.25
N ALA A 611 -6.38 19.99 -33.14
CA ALA A 611 -5.40 19.93 -32.07
C ALA A 611 -6.08 19.73 -30.69
N PRO A 612 -5.59 18.81 -29.84
CA PRO A 612 -6.14 18.61 -28.50
C PRO A 612 -6.13 19.90 -27.70
N VAL A 613 -7.29 20.30 -27.16
CA VAL A 613 -7.32 21.36 -26.15
C VAL A 613 -6.53 20.88 -24.93
N GLN A 614 -5.56 21.69 -24.50
CA GLN A 614 -4.79 21.43 -23.30
C GLN A 614 -5.66 21.75 -22.09
N ALA A 615 -5.69 20.83 -21.11
CA ALA A 615 -6.53 20.95 -19.93
C ALA A 615 -5.76 20.55 -18.66
N ASP A 616 -5.84 21.37 -17.63
CA ASP A 616 -5.28 21.08 -16.32
C ASP A 616 -6.21 21.55 -15.19
N VAL A 617 -6.27 20.77 -14.11
CA VAL A 617 -7.12 21.06 -12.95
C VAL A 617 -6.23 21.24 -11.72
N GLN A 618 -6.43 22.35 -11.03
CA GLN A 618 -5.71 22.69 -9.80
C GLN A 618 -6.69 23.13 -8.71
N ARG A 619 -6.20 23.21 -7.47
CA ARG A 619 -6.95 23.77 -6.34
C ARG A 619 -6.32 25.09 -5.90
N ILE A 620 -7.03 26.20 -6.12
CA ILE A 620 -6.55 27.56 -5.85
C ILE A 620 -7.57 28.27 -4.97
N GLY A 621 -7.14 28.82 -3.83
CA GLY A 621 -8.02 29.57 -2.94
C GLY A 621 -9.22 28.76 -2.42
N GLY A 622 -9.09 27.43 -2.30
CA GLY A 622 -10.18 26.53 -1.90
C GLY A 622 -11.17 26.16 -3.01
N ARG A 623 -10.99 26.70 -4.22
CA ARG A 623 -11.78 26.38 -5.42
C ARG A 623 -11.03 25.40 -6.31
N LEU A 624 -11.76 24.62 -7.11
CA LEU A 624 -11.19 23.90 -8.24
C LEU A 624 -11.15 24.84 -9.44
N SER A 625 -10.04 24.81 -10.17
CA SER A 625 -9.76 25.67 -11.32
C SER A 625 -9.35 24.79 -12.50
N LEU A 626 -10.15 24.79 -13.57
CA LEU A 626 -9.84 24.12 -14.83
C LEU A 626 -9.32 25.17 -15.81
N HIS A 627 -8.04 25.08 -16.14
CA HIS A 627 -7.42 25.87 -17.19
C HIS A 627 -7.54 25.12 -18.53
N LEU A 628 -8.01 25.82 -19.56
CA LEU A 628 -8.19 25.31 -20.92
C LEU A 628 -7.42 26.20 -21.89
N HIS A 629 -6.67 25.59 -22.81
CA HIS A 629 -5.96 26.31 -23.85
C HIS A 629 -6.11 25.59 -25.20
N ASN A 630 -6.48 26.33 -26.25
CA ASN A 630 -6.49 25.81 -27.61
C ASN A 630 -5.14 26.11 -28.28
N PRO A 631 -4.21 25.13 -28.39
CA PRO A 631 -2.92 25.34 -29.05
C PRO A 631 -3.02 25.35 -30.58
N GLY A 632 -4.19 25.03 -31.14
CA GLY A 632 -4.41 24.93 -32.58
C GLY A 632 -4.47 26.28 -33.28
N ASN A 633 -4.44 26.21 -34.61
CA ASN A 633 -4.60 27.34 -35.53
C ASN A 633 -6.06 27.58 -35.96
N GLU A 634 -6.99 26.73 -35.53
CA GLU A 634 -8.43 26.81 -35.82
C GLU A 634 -9.25 26.96 -34.54
N ALA A 635 -10.44 27.56 -34.66
CA ALA A 635 -11.36 27.65 -33.54
C ALA A 635 -12.00 26.29 -33.27
N VAL A 636 -12.07 25.88 -32.00
CA VAL A 636 -12.61 24.58 -31.60
C VAL A 636 -13.78 24.72 -30.63
N GLY A 637 -14.85 23.97 -30.89
CA GLY A 637 -15.97 23.82 -29.96
C GLY A 637 -15.66 22.75 -28.91
N VAL A 638 -15.82 23.08 -27.63
CA VAL A 638 -15.55 22.18 -26.51
C VAL A 638 -16.78 22.07 -25.62
N GLY A 639 -17.32 20.86 -25.54
CA GLY A 639 -18.32 20.47 -24.55
C GLY A 639 -17.64 20.00 -23.27
N LEU A 640 -18.03 20.60 -22.14
CA LEU A 640 -17.57 20.26 -20.81
C LEU A 640 -18.70 19.59 -20.04
N GLN A 641 -18.45 18.44 -19.43
CA GLN A 641 -19.42 17.70 -18.65
C GLN A 641 -18.82 17.11 -17.37
N GLY A 642 -19.53 17.21 -16.25
CA GLY A 642 -19.21 16.44 -15.05
C GLY A 642 -19.60 14.97 -15.18
N ALA A 643 -18.68 14.05 -14.87
CA ALA A 643 -18.97 12.62 -14.88
C ALA A 643 -19.44 12.12 -13.50
N ALA A 644 -18.55 11.60 -12.66
CA ALA A 644 -18.93 11.02 -11.35
C ALA A 644 -19.59 12.02 -10.38
N TYR A 645 -19.37 13.32 -10.59
CA TYR A 645 -19.86 14.41 -9.74
C TYR A 645 -20.75 15.38 -10.52
N ALA A 646 -21.58 14.87 -11.44
CA ALA A 646 -22.57 15.68 -12.17
C ALA A 646 -23.39 16.56 -11.21
N GLY A 647 -23.63 17.82 -11.59
CA GLY A 647 -24.26 18.83 -10.74
C GLY A 647 -23.33 19.57 -9.76
N ALA A 648 -22.15 19.04 -9.44
CA ALA A 648 -21.10 19.71 -8.66
C ALA A 648 -19.90 20.16 -9.52
N MET A 649 -19.97 19.93 -10.83
CA MET A 649 -18.93 20.22 -11.82
C MET A 649 -19.48 21.14 -12.90
N PRO A 650 -18.63 21.90 -13.61
CA PRO A 650 -19.07 22.77 -14.68
C PRO A 650 -19.61 21.97 -15.87
N GLU A 651 -20.78 22.39 -16.38
CA GLU A 651 -21.36 21.91 -17.63
C GLU A 651 -21.50 23.09 -18.59
N ARG A 652 -20.71 23.12 -19.67
CA ARG A 652 -20.64 24.27 -20.59
C ARG A 652 -20.34 23.83 -22.01
N GLN A 653 -20.82 24.62 -22.97
CA GLN A 653 -20.32 24.61 -24.34
C GLN A 653 -19.48 25.86 -24.53
N LEU A 654 -18.25 25.69 -25.01
CA LEU A 654 -17.27 26.76 -25.20
C LEU A 654 -16.84 26.78 -26.66
N GLN A 655 -16.58 27.97 -27.18
CA GLN A 655 -15.87 28.15 -28.44
C GLN A 655 -14.52 28.79 -28.11
N LEU A 656 -13.42 28.07 -28.36
CA LEU A 656 -12.06 28.56 -28.11
C LEU A 656 -11.43 28.98 -29.43
N ALA A 657 -11.12 30.26 -29.59
CA ALA A 657 -10.36 30.75 -30.73
C ALA A 657 -8.93 30.17 -30.74
N PRO A 658 -8.22 30.21 -31.89
CA PRO A 658 -6.80 29.82 -31.94
C PRO A 658 -5.98 30.56 -30.88
N GLY A 659 -5.16 29.83 -30.11
CA GLY A 659 -4.34 30.37 -29.02
C GLY A 659 -5.11 30.90 -27.80
N MET A 660 -6.44 30.76 -27.78
CA MET A 660 -7.25 31.23 -26.65
C MET A 660 -7.02 30.34 -25.43
N ALA A 661 -6.79 30.97 -24.29
CA ALA A 661 -6.82 30.34 -22.97
C ALA A 661 -8.00 30.88 -22.15
N THR A 662 -8.61 30.01 -21.34
CA THR A 662 -9.68 30.39 -20.41
C THR A 662 -9.60 29.55 -19.14
N THR A 663 -10.18 30.04 -18.06
CA THR A 663 -10.22 29.36 -16.76
C THR A 663 -11.66 29.26 -16.28
N ILE A 664 -12.02 28.10 -15.75
CA ILE A 664 -13.34 27.84 -15.17
C ILE A 664 -13.15 27.42 -13.72
N ASP A 665 -13.67 28.22 -12.80
CA ASP A 665 -13.58 27.93 -11.37
C ASP A 665 -14.92 27.47 -10.79
N TRP A 666 -14.91 26.44 -9.96
CA TRP A 666 -16.08 25.98 -9.21
C TRP A 666 -15.73 25.62 -7.77
N ASP A 667 -16.76 25.44 -6.95
CA ASP A 667 -16.59 25.11 -5.55
C ASP A 667 -16.05 23.67 -5.39
N ALA A 668 -14.96 23.53 -4.63
CA ALA A 668 -14.37 22.23 -4.32
C ALA A 668 -15.06 21.54 -3.14
N ALA A 669 -15.82 22.27 -2.32
CA ALA A 669 -16.38 21.77 -1.07
C ALA A 669 -17.32 20.56 -1.24
N PRO A 670 -18.26 20.53 -2.22
CA PRO A 670 -19.20 19.42 -2.38
C PRO A 670 -18.52 18.07 -2.65
N THR A 671 -17.31 18.08 -3.22
CA THR A 671 -16.55 16.88 -3.58
C THR A 671 -15.26 16.74 -2.80
N GLY A 672 -14.98 17.60 -1.82
CA GLY A 672 -13.73 17.56 -1.05
C GLY A 672 -12.46 17.74 -1.88
N GLY A 673 -12.54 18.46 -3.01
CA GLY A 673 -11.42 18.64 -3.95
C GLY A 673 -11.26 17.56 -5.00
N TRP A 674 -12.15 16.57 -5.04
CA TRP A 674 -12.21 15.58 -6.12
C TRP A 674 -12.86 16.17 -7.37
N TYR A 675 -12.38 15.77 -8.55
CA TYR A 675 -12.91 16.18 -9.85
C TYR A 675 -13.01 14.98 -10.80
N ASP A 676 -13.96 15.05 -11.72
CA ASP A 676 -14.12 14.10 -12.82
C ASP A 676 -14.87 14.81 -13.96
N VAL A 677 -14.11 15.32 -14.92
CA VAL A 677 -14.58 16.21 -15.98
C VAL A 677 -14.22 15.61 -17.34
N VAL A 678 -15.21 15.59 -18.24
CA VAL A 678 -15.06 15.13 -19.62
C VAL A 678 -15.09 16.34 -20.55
N LEU A 679 -14.08 16.44 -21.40
CA LEU A 679 -14.00 17.39 -22.50
C LEU A 679 -14.29 16.64 -23.79
N GLN A 680 -15.27 17.12 -24.54
CA GLN A 680 -15.63 16.62 -25.84
C GLN A 680 -15.37 17.71 -26.89
N GLN A 681 -14.49 17.44 -27.83
CA GLN A 681 -14.30 18.24 -29.03
C GLN A 681 -14.54 17.36 -30.27
N PRO A 682 -14.69 17.92 -31.48
CA PRO A 682 -14.85 17.13 -32.69
C PRO A 682 -13.70 16.12 -32.86
N GLY A 683 -14.03 14.83 -32.95
CA GLY A 683 -13.06 13.75 -33.16
C GLY A 683 -12.14 13.44 -31.97
N MET A 684 -12.31 14.08 -30.81
CA MET A 684 -11.45 13.86 -29.64
C MET A 684 -12.22 14.02 -28.33
N ARG A 685 -11.90 13.16 -27.36
CA ARG A 685 -12.46 13.13 -26.01
C ARG A 685 -11.33 13.01 -25.00
N GLN A 686 -11.38 13.85 -23.96
CA GLN A 686 -10.47 13.79 -22.84
C GLN A 686 -11.26 13.64 -21.54
N ARG A 687 -10.82 12.78 -20.63
CA ARG A 687 -11.35 12.71 -19.25
C ARG A 687 -10.24 13.04 -18.27
N LEU A 688 -10.53 13.97 -17.37
CA LEU A 688 -9.63 14.36 -16.28
C LEU A 688 -10.31 14.03 -14.96
N ALA A 689 -9.72 13.13 -14.19
CA ALA A 689 -10.21 12.79 -12.87
C ALA A 689 -9.07 12.66 -11.84
N GLY A 690 -9.42 12.86 -10.58
CA GLY A 690 -8.50 12.75 -9.43
C GLY A 690 -8.89 13.71 -8.32
N ARG A 691 -7.98 13.89 -7.35
CA ARG A 691 -8.08 14.92 -6.31
C ARG A 691 -7.04 16.00 -6.56
N ALA A 692 -7.44 17.26 -6.47
CA ALA A 692 -6.50 18.37 -6.56
C ALA A 692 -5.92 18.67 -5.16
N GLU A 693 -4.69 18.19 -4.91
CA GLU A 693 -4.01 18.31 -3.62
C GLU A 693 -3.56 19.74 -3.30
N ASP A 694 -3.93 20.25 -2.12
CA ASP A 694 -3.49 21.54 -1.56
C ASP A 694 -2.65 21.41 -0.28
N GLY A 695 -2.17 20.20 0.02
CA GLY A 695 -1.33 19.91 1.19
C GLY A 695 -2.09 19.89 2.52
N ARG A 696 -3.43 19.90 2.49
CA ARG A 696 -4.29 19.81 3.68
C ARG A 696 -4.96 18.44 3.77
N PRO A 697 -5.40 18.02 4.97
CA PRO A 697 -6.23 16.84 5.10
C PRO A 697 -7.52 16.98 4.30
N GLY A 698 -7.97 15.87 3.71
CA GLY A 698 -9.15 15.83 2.85
C GLY A 698 -10.08 14.68 3.19
N VAL A 699 -10.80 14.20 2.19
CA VAL A 699 -11.63 12.98 2.25
C VAL A 699 -11.25 12.05 1.11
N SER A 700 -11.51 10.76 1.28
CA SER A 700 -11.47 9.77 0.19
C SER A 700 -12.50 10.12 -0.90
N ASP A 701 -12.37 9.54 -2.10
CA ASP A 701 -13.25 9.79 -3.25
C ASP A 701 -14.74 9.58 -2.88
N PRO A 702 -15.59 10.63 -2.92
CA PRO A 702 -17.01 10.50 -2.54
C PRO A 702 -17.86 9.68 -3.50
N ALA A 703 -17.40 9.43 -4.73
CA ALA A 703 -18.09 8.59 -5.71
C ALA A 703 -17.70 7.12 -5.60
N MET A 704 -16.69 6.78 -4.78
CA MET A 704 -16.27 5.40 -4.53
C MET A 704 -17.39 4.59 -3.86
N GLY A 705 -17.67 3.40 -4.38
CA GLY A 705 -18.73 2.52 -3.87
C GLY A 705 -20.18 2.99 -4.15
N MET A 706 -20.37 4.11 -4.87
CA MET A 706 -21.72 4.59 -5.25
C MET A 706 -22.35 3.76 -6.37
N GLN A 707 -21.52 3.18 -7.24
CA GLN A 707 -21.92 2.32 -8.34
C GLN A 707 -21.37 0.91 -8.13
N ASP A 708 -22.05 -0.07 -8.74
CA ASP A 708 -21.58 -1.44 -8.75
C ASP A 708 -20.28 -1.54 -9.56
N MET A 709 -19.41 -2.47 -9.17
CA MET A 709 -18.21 -2.82 -9.91
C MET A 709 -18.55 -3.09 -11.38
N ARG A 710 -17.77 -2.49 -12.29
CA ARG A 710 -17.98 -2.61 -13.73
C ARG A 710 -17.01 -3.62 -14.33
N PHE A 711 -17.53 -4.59 -15.09
CA PHE A 711 -16.72 -5.58 -15.82
C PHE A 711 -16.21 -5.11 -17.18
N HIS A 712 -16.81 -4.06 -17.73
CA HIS A 712 -16.46 -3.52 -19.05
C HIS A 712 -15.94 -2.10 -18.90
N PHE A 713 -14.99 -1.74 -19.75
CA PHE A 713 -14.58 -0.35 -19.90
C PHE A 713 -15.03 0.16 -21.28
N ASP A 714 -15.72 1.30 -21.26
CA ASP A 714 -16.27 1.94 -22.45
C ASP A 714 -15.17 2.64 -23.23
#